data_AF-A0A7J7TLH4-F1
#
_entry.id   AF-A0A7J7TLH4-F1
#
_cell.length_a   1.000
_cell.length_b   1.000
_cell.length_c   1.000
_cell.angle_alpha   90.00
_cell.angle_beta   90.00
_cell.angle_gamma   90.00
#
_symmetry.space_group_name_H-M   'P 1'
#
loop_
_entity.id
_entity.type
_entity.pdbx_description
1 polymer ?
#
loop_
_entity_poly.entity_id
_entity_poly.type
_entity_poly.pdbx_seq_one_letter_code
_entity_poly.pdbx_strand_id
1 'polypeptide(L)'
;MWLPPEEVPLRSALRLWVTQRSSGHFVLQRRRGHGAGGRLTGRLVGALDAVLDSSARVAPFRILFQVPGSQVCSQIASGATLEEAERHWAWLEQNLLPSLAVFDSADDLASFVTGKVKALIAEETSSRLAEQEEEPEKFREAWVKFASRFNFPEAEKLVTYYSCCCWKGRVPRQGWLYLSANHLCFYSFLLGRELKLVIPWVDIQKLEKTSNSFLTAAVRVSTPGKERDFAMFLDLEEALRVMEQLADVTLRRLLDNEGFDPDPLLQEPSQITKRDLEARAQSELFRAVFRLPRPERLHAVRDCSLWTPFSRRHTAGRLFTSDRYVCFTSTEEGCCRVIIPLREVLSIEKMEDTGLLPSPVLISVRGQMAFQFIELKDRDVLVEALLGQLRRVQASRPTQPSASRAHDRPRGEEEKMRLWRDHLGEHGRTVCMFRTDTTRRLVATGLPRSLRGRLWLLFSGAMTDLASHPGYYGRLVQESLGRCCLATEEIERDLHRSLPEHPAFQTERGIAALRRVLTAYAHRNPRIGYCQSMNILASVLLLYAPEEDAFWLLVAVCERMLPDYFDHRVLGAQVDQSVFEELLRERLPELAERLPSALASLSLSWFLTLFLSAMPLGSAVRVLDCFFFDGIAAVLQLGLAVLAANARALSSSRDDGQALTLLSRFLDHIQSEDSPGLPADSHHAFLSDDQEPPQVTDIGDLIRDSYEKFGPQSVEQIERMRCRHRIRVLQGHEGTAKQNVLRVVGPEVSFPPDDLEELYDLFKREHMLSCYWEQPRPGPARHDPSRPYAEQYRIDSRQFARLFQLVSPWTCGAHTGILAERTFRLLDDSTDHLIAFRAFAACLDTMYNGEMNEKIKLLYRLHIPPALTEDDQDSQSPLKNPLLSTSRPLVFGKPNDDASDYQKQLKQMIKDLAKEKAKSETELPQMSQREFIQFCKTLYSMFHEDPEENDLYQAIATVTTLLLQIGEVGQRGSSGSCSPDSGAGPGASAPPPERDSVFADTDTAPDTAPAPRAFPQEAEGDWTVSFEHILASLLTEQSLVNFFEKPLDVKSKLENAKVNQYSLRTSEMNSQLLPELQPDSDLVG
;
A
#
# COMPACT_ATOMS: atom_id res chain seq x y z
N MET A 1 5.24 -11.79 -36.30
CA MET A 1 5.04 -12.42 -34.98
C MET A 1 4.56 -13.85 -35.16
N TRP A 2 5.05 -14.78 -34.34
CA TRP A 2 4.49 -16.13 -34.25
C TRP A 2 3.13 -16.10 -33.53
N LEU A 3 2.23 -17.02 -33.89
CA LEU A 3 0.87 -17.08 -33.35
C LEU A 3 0.56 -18.50 -32.85
N PRO A 4 -0.20 -18.66 -31.75
CA PRO A 4 -0.68 -19.96 -31.34
C PRO A 4 -1.47 -20.58 -32.51
N PRO A 5 -1.25 -21.86 -32.86
CA PRO A 5 -1.91 -22.48 -34.00
C PRO A 5 -3.44 -22.39 -33.86
N GLU A 6 -4.08 -21.60 -34.73
CA GLU A 6 -5.53 -21.41 -34.75
C GLU A 6 -6.10 -22.01 -36.04
N GLU A 7 -7.16 -22.82 -35.94
CA GLU A 7 -7.73 -23.52 -37.09
C GLU A 7 -8.49 -22.59 -38.03
N VAL A 8 -8.15 -22.66 -39.31
CA VAL A 8 -8.75 -21.88 -40.39
C VAL A 8 -9.24 -22.85 -41.47
N PRO A 9 -10.53 -22.82 -41.84
CA PRO A 9 -11.06 -23.64 -42.92
C PRO A 9 -10.38 -23.34 -44.26
N LEU A 10 -9.96 -24.37 -45.02
CA LEU A 10 -9.30 -24.18 -46.33
C LEU A 10 -10.14 -23.34 -47.31
N ARG A 11 -11.48 -23.46 -47.24
CA ARG A 11 -12.42 -22.74 -48.11
C ARG A 11 -12.55 -21.25 -47.79
N SER A 12 -12.41 -20.84 -46.52
CA SER A 12 -12.41 -19.42 -46.13
C SER A 12 -11.06 -18.77 -46.43
N ALA A 13 -9.98 -19.54 -46.35
CA ALA A 13 -8.63 -19.05 -46.63
C ALA A 13 -8.42 -18.58 -48.08
N LEU A 14 -9.11 -19.14 -49.07
CA LEU A 14 -8.87 -18.84 -50.49
C LEU A 14 -9.72 -17.68 -51.06
N ARG A 15 -10.79 -17.26 -50.38
CA ARG A 15 -11.71 -16.24 -50.92
C ARG A 15 -11.19 -14.80 -50.74
N LEU A 16 -10.53 -14.53 -49.61
CA LEU A 16 -10.03 -13.20 -49.22
C LEU A 16 -8.50 -13.06 -49.29
N TRP A 17 -7.77 -14.16 -49.49
CA TRP A 17 -6.31 -14.18 -49.50
C TRP A 17 -5.74 -14.73 -50.81
N VAL A 18 -4.57 -14.24 -51.19
CA VAL A 18 -3.78 -14.67 -52.34
C VAL A 18 -2.55 -15.39 -51.82
N THR A 19 -2.36 -16.65 -52.21
CA THR A 19 -1.14 -17.39 -51.94
C THR A 19 0.04 -16.71 -52.65
N GLN A 20 1.05 -16.33 -51.89
CA GLN A 20 2.30 -15.81 -52.44
C GLN A 20 3.34 -16.91 -52.61
N ARG A 21 3.44 -17.80 -51.63
CA ARG A 21 4.41 -18.88 -51.59
C ARG A 21 3.81 -20.09 -50.90
N SER A 22 4.18 -21.29 -51.33
CA SER A 22 3.71 -22.54 -50.74
C SER A 22 4.82 -23.59 -50.76
N SER A 23 4.85 -24.42 -49.74
CA SER A 23 5.66 -25.63 -49.63
C SER A 23 4.74 -26.81 -49.32
N GLY A 24 5.30 -28.03 -49.19
CA GLY A 24 4.50 -29.23 -48.90
C GLY A 24 3.66 -29.15 -47.61
N HIS A 25 4.06 -28.31 -46.64
CA HIS A 25 3.42 -28.19 -45.34
C HIS A 25 3.07 -26.75 -44.93
N PHE A 26 3.53 -25.72 -45.64
CA PHE A 26 3.28 -24.32 -45.27
C PHE A 26 2.79 -23.49 -46.45
N VAL A 27 1.96 -22.48 -46.16
CA VAL A 27 1.42 -21.55 -47.16
C VAL A 27 1.52 -20.12 -46.65
N LEU A 28 2.30 -19.28 -47.33
CA LEU A 28 2.35 -17.84 -47.11
C LEU A 28 1.28 -17.16 -47.97
N GLN A 29 0.39 -16.42 -47.30
CA GLN A 29 -0.72 -15.73 -47.94
C GLN A 29 -0.68 -14.22 -47.66
N ARG A 30 -1.14 -13.44 -48.64
CA ARG A 30 -1.38 -12.00 -48.54
C ARG A 30 -2.85 -11.69 -48.76
N ARG A 31 -3.42 -10.77 -47.99
CA ARG A 31 -4.83 -10.34 -48.15
C ARG A 31 -5.08 -9.66 -49.51
N ARG A 32 -6.20 -9.96 -50.16
CA ARG A 32 -6.62 -9.29 -51.41
C ARG A 32 -6.88 -7.81 -51.13
N GLY A 33 -6.26 -6.92 -51.91
CA GLY A 33 -6.39 -5.45 -51.78
C GLY A 33 -5.22 -4.73 -51.11
N HIS A 34 -4.28 -5.44 -50.49
CA HIS A 34 -3.09 -4.84 -49.87
C HIS A 34 -1.88 -4.91 -50.81
N GLY A 35 -1.37 -3.78 -51.32
CA GLY A 35 -0.08 -3.70 -52.03
C GLY A 35 -0.03 -4.14 -53.50
N ALA A 36 -1.12 -4.02 -54.27
CA ALA A 36 -1.05 -4.10 -55.73
C ALA A 36 -1.57 -2.78 -56.32
N GLY A 37 -0.69 -2.03 -56.98
CA GLY A 37 -1.07 -0.79 -57.66
C GLY A 37 -2.11 -1.06 -58.76
N GLY A 38 -3.24 -0.36 -58.68
CA GLY A 38 -4.17 -0.20 -59.81
C GLY A 38 -5.63 -0.61 -59.57
N ARG A 39 -6.49 0.42 -59.47
CA ARG A 39 -7.94 0.49 -59.78
C ARG A 39 -8.98 -0.26 -58.92
N LEU A 40 -9.83 0.56 -58.28
CA LEU A 40 -11.25 0.40 -57.89
C LEU A 40 -11.73 -0.84 -57.09
N THR A 41 -11.11 -2.01 -57.19
CA THR A 41 -11.52 -3.21 -56.43
C THR A 41 -11.05 -3.21 -54.97
N GLY A 42 -9.97 -2.49 -54.64
CA GLY A 42 -9.44 -2.41 -53.26
C GLY A 42 -10.28 -1.58 -52.28
N ARG A 43 -11.13 -0.66 -52.76
CA ARG A 43 -11.96 0.20 -51.90
C ARG A 43 -13.29 -0.43 -51.47
N LEU A 44 -13.82 -1.36 -52.26
CA LEU A 44 -15.06 -2.09 -51.93
C LEU A 44 -14.83 -3.23 -50.92
N VAL A 45 -13.66 -3.86 -50.95
CA VAL A 45 -13.28 -4.91 -49.98
C VAL A 45 -13.02 -4.32 -48.58
N GLY A 46 -12.41 -3.13 -48.49
CA GLY A 46 -12.17 -2.45 -47.21
C GLY A 46 -13.43 -1.95 -46.49
N ALA A 47 -14.53 -1.71 -47.20
CA ALA A 47 -15.81 -1.32 -46.60
C ALA A 47 -16.65 -2.53 -46.16
N LEU A 48 -16.56 -3.66 -46.89
CA LEU A 48 -17.17 -4.94 -46.48
C LEU A 48 -16.46 -5.57 -45.27
N ASP A 49 -15.15 -5.36 -45.15
CA ASP A 49 -14.32 -5.83 -44.02
C ASP A 49 -14.66 -5.14 -42.68
N ALA A 50 -15.19 -3.91 -42.69
CA ALA A 50 -15.60 -3.22 -41.46
C ALA A 50 -16.90 -3.77 -40.84
N VAL A 51 -17.69 -4.52 -41.62
CA VAL A 51 -19.00 -5.05 -41.22
C VAL A 51 -18.94 -6.55 -40.90
N LEU A 52 -17.96 -7.28 -41.42
CA LEU A 52 -17.86 -8.74 -41.27
C LEU A 52 -16.83 -9.22 -40.24
N ASP A 53 -15.96 -8.35 -39.73
CA ASP A 53 -14.95 -8.74 -38.75
C ASP A 53 -14.60 -7.55 -37.83
N SER A 54 -15.28 -7.45 -36.69
CA SER A 54 -15.05 -6.40 -35.67
C SER A 54 -13.76 -6.62 -34.87
N SER A 55 -12.93 -7.61 -35.22
CA SER A 55 -11.59 -7.82 -34.68
C SER A 55 -10.57 -6.90 -35.38
N ALA A 56 -10.44 -5.68 -34.89
CA ALA A 56 -9.56 -4.67 -35.46
C ALA A 56 -8.08 -5.15 -35.55
N ARG A 57 -7.55 -5.14 -36.79
CA ARG A 57 -6.13 -5.31 -37.21
C ARG A 57 -5.62 -6.74 -37.43
N VAL A 58 -6.25 -7.49 -38.33
CA VAL A 58 -5.58 -8.67 -38.93
C VAL A 58 -4.44 -8.21 -39.84
N ALA A 59 -3.21 -8.59 -39.51
CA ALA A 59 -2.01 -8.25 -40.27
C ALA A 59 -2.12 -8.74 -41.74
N PRO A 60 -1.62 -7.96 -42.74
CA PRO A 60 -1.85 -8.22 -44.16
C PRO A 60 -1.20 -9.48 -44.72
N PHE A 61 -0.25 -10.08 -43.99
CA PHE A 61 0.43 -11.32 -44.35
C PHE A 61 0.27 -12.37 -43.25
N ARG A 62 0.09 -13.63 -43.65
CA ARG A 62 -0.01 -14.77 -42.72
C ARG A 62 0.64 -16.03 -43.27
N ILE A 63 1.13 -16.89 -42.39
CA ILE A 63 1.64 -18.22 -42.72
C ILE A 63 0.73 -19.27 -42.10
N LEU A 64 0.28 -20.19 -42.94
CA LEU A 64 -0.56 -21.32 -42.57
C LEU A 64 0.27 -22.60 -42.59
N PHE A 65 0.03 -23.48 -41.64
CA PHE A 65 0.49 -24.86 -41.60
C PHE A 65 -0.61 -25.79 -42.12
N GLN A 66 -0.25 -26.69 -43.02
CA GLN A 66 -1.15 -27.66 -43.65
C GLN A 66 -0.61 -29.08 -43.47
N VAL A 67 -1.46 -29.94 -42.92
CA VAL A 67 -1.21 -31.37 -42.82
C VAL A 67 -1.76 -32.05 -44.09
N PRO A 68 -0.98 -32.89 -44.80
CA PRO A 68 -1.46 -33.62 -45.96
C PRO A 68 -2.72 -34.43 -45.65
N GLY A 69 -3.79 -34.23 -46.42
CA GLY A 69 -5.08 -34.91 -46.22
C GLY A 69 -6.09 -34.19 -45.31
N SER A 70 -5.70 -33.13 -44.59
CA SER A 70 -6.61 -32.33 -43.76
C SER A 70 -7.39 -31.27 -44.55
N GLN A 71 -8.65 -31.05 -44.17
CA GLN A 71 -9.53 -29.99 -44.71
C GLN A 71 -9.36 -28.64 -43.97
N VAL A 72 -8.53 -28.59 -42.93
CA VAL A 72 -8.29 -27.44 -42.06
C VAL A 72 -6.80 -27.13 -42.02
N CYS A 73 -6.45 -25.84 -42.06
CA CYS A 73 -5.08 -25.36 -41.90
C CYS A 73 -4.96 -24.61 -40.57
N SER A 74 -3.79 -24.58 -39.95
CA SER A 74 -3.57 -23.77 -38.73
C SER A 74 -2.77 -22.51 -39.05
N GLN A 75 -3.22 -21.33 -38.63
CA GLN A 75 -2.43 -20.11 -38.73
C GLN A 75 -1.34 -20.10 -37.66
N ILE A 76 -0.08 -19.97 -38.07
CA ILE A 76 1.08 -20.12 -37.16
C ILE A 76 1.95 -18.86 -37.06
N ALA A 77 1.80 -17.91 -37.99
CA ALA A 77 2.50 -16.63 -37.95
C ALA A 77 1.75 -15.56 -38.74
N SER A 78 1.98 -14.29 -38.39
CA SER A 78 1.49 -13.13 -39.14
C SER A 78 2.56 -12.04 -39.25
N GLY A 79 2.45 -11.19 -40.27
CA GLY A 79 3.40 -10.10 -40.55
C GLY A 79 2.68 -8.82 -40.98
N ALA A 80 3.12 -7.69 -40.42
CA ALA A 80 2.63 -6.37 -40.81
C ALA A 80 3.18 -5.94 -42.18
N THR A 81 4.37 -6.44 -42.52
CA THR A 81 5.06 -6.22 -43.81
C THR A 81 5.43 -7.55 -44.48
N LEU A 82 5.72 -7.51 -45.78
CA LEU A 82 6.16 -8.70 -46.52
C LEU A 82 7.52 -9.19 -46.00
N GLU A 83 8.43 -8.28 -45.66
CA GLU A 83 9.77 -8.60 -45.14
C GLU A 83 9.70 -9.39 -43.82
N GLU A 84 8.81 -9.00 -42.91
CA GLU A 84 8.56 -9.75 -41.69
C GLU A 84 8.05 -11.17 -41.98
N ALA A 85 7.08 -11.30 -42.89
CA ALA A 85 6.52 -12.61 -43.23
C ALA A 85 7.57 -13.51 -43.91
N GLU A 86 8.39 -12.97 -44.81
CA GLU A 86 9.53 -13.66 -45.45
C GLU A 86 10.57 -14.13 -44.43
N ARG A 87 10.84 -13.36 -43.37
CA ARG A 87 11.75 -13.77 -42.29
C ARG A 87 11.25 -15.00 -41.53
N HIS A 88 9.95 -15.03 -41.18
CA HIS A 88 9.34 -16.19 -40.53
C HIS A 88 9.30 -17.40 -41.47
N TRP A 89 9.05 -17.18 -42.75
CA TRP A 89 9.08 -18.21 -43.79
C TRP A 89 10.48 -18.84 -43.93
N ALA A 90 11.52 -18.02 -44.04
CA ALA A 90 12.90 -18.48 -44.16
C ALA A 90 13.33 -19.34 -42.96
N TRP A 91 12.87 -18.99 -41.76
CA TRP A 91 13.12 -19.80 -40.56
C TRP A 91 12.47 -21.18 -40.67
N LEU A 92 11.20 -21.26 -41.09
CA LEU A 92 10.50 -22.54 -41.28
C LEU A 92 11.19 -23.41 -42.32
N GLU A 93 11.61 -22.82 -43.42
CA GLU A 93 12.28 -23.50 -44.53
C GLU A 93 13.63 -24.10 -44.12
N GLN A 94 14.41 -23.38 -43.32
CA GLN A 94 15.73 -23.83 -42.88
C GLN A 94 15.69 -24.80 -41.69
N ASN A 95 14.80 -24.57 -40.71
CA ASN A 95 14.87 -25.26 -39.42
C ASN A 95 13.81 -26.36 -39.25
N LEU A 96 12.67 -26.23 -39.93
CA LEU A 96 11.52 -27.09 -39.68
C LEU A 96 11.24 -28.02 -40.88
N LEU A 97 11.22 -27.46 -42.09
CA LEU A 97 10.87 -28.17 -43.33
C LEU A 97 11.67 -29.46 -43.58
N PRO A 98 13.01 -29.52 -43.37
CA PRO A 98 13.78 -30.74 -43.59
C PRO A 98 13.38 -31.90 -42.68
N SER A 99 12.86 -31.58 -41.48
CA SER A 99 12.48 -32.57 -40.47
C SER A 99 11.06 -33.13 -40.67
N LEU A 100 10.22 -32.44 -41.45
CA LEU A 100 8.81 -32.81 -41.60
C LEU A 100 8.60 -34.08 -42.45
N ALA A 101 9.53 -34.39 -43.35
CA ALA A 101 9.47 -35.56 -44.21
C ALA A 101 9.68 -36.91 -43.48
N VAL A 102 10.05 -36.86 -42.19
CA VAL A 102 10.34 -38.05 -41.37
C VAL A 102 9.08 -38.58 -40.65
N PHE A 103 8.00 -37.82 -40.61
CA PHE A 103 6.78 -38.19 -39.89
C PHE A 103 5.79 -38.93 -40.80
N ASP A 104 5.47 -40.18 -40.46
CA ASP A 104 4.47 -41.00 -41.16
C ASP A 104 3.04 -40.76 -40.66
N SER A 105 2.89 -40.21 -39.46
CA SER A 105 1.62 -39.91 -38.80
C SER A 105 1.27 -38.42 -38.89
N ALA A 106 0.07 -38.12 -39.38
CA ALA A 106 -0.46 -36.76 -39.49
C ALA A 106 -0.58 -36.07 -38.12
N ASP A 107 -0.95 -36.82 -37.09
CA ASP A 107 -1.13 -36.30 -35.72
C ASP A 107 0.21 -36.01 -35.05
N ASP A 108 1.22 -36.85 -35.28
CA ASP A 108 2.57 -36.63 -34.75
C ASP A 108 3.26 -35.45 -35.43
N LEU A 109 3.07 -35.31 -36.75
CA LEU A 109 3.52 -34.15 -37.52
C LEU A 109 2.88 -32.86 -37.00
N ALA A 110 1.56 -32.86 -36.78
CA ALA A 110 0.83 -31.70 -36.27
C ALA A 110 1.26 -31.33 -34.84
N SER A 111 1.42 -32.34 -33.97
CA SER A 111 1.89 -32.16 -32.59
C SER A 111 3.31 -31.60 -32.54
N PHE A 112 4.22 -32.12 -33.38
CA PHE A 112 5.61 -31.66 -33.48
C PHE A 112 5.68 -30.18 -33.92
N VAL A 113 4.98 -29.82 -35.00
CA VAL A 113 4.98 -28.43 -35.51
C VAL A 113 4.32 -27.49 -34.51
N THR A 114 3.21 -27.89 -33.90
CA THR A 114 2.52 -27.12 -32.85
C THR A 114 3.42 -26.89 -31.64
N GLY A 115 4.13 -27.92 -31.19
CA GLY A 115 5.10 -27.83 -30.10
C GLY A 115 6.25 -26.88 -30.40
N LYS A 116 6.79 -26.91 -31.64
CA LYS A 116 7.88 -26.02 -32.06
C LYS A 116 7.44 -24.57 -32.23
N VAL A 117 6.25 -24.32 -32.78
CA VAL A 117 5.70 -22.97 -32.90
C VAL A 117 5.38 -22.39 -31.51
N LYS A 118 4.82 -23.19 -30.60
CA LYS A 118 4.62 -22.77 -29.19
C LYS A 118 5.94 -22.44 -28.49
N ALA A 119 7.01 -23.19 -28.76
CA ALA A 119 8.35 -22.89 -28.24
C ALA A 119 8.90 -21.56 -28.79
N LEU A 120 8.70 -21.27 -30.07
CA LEU A 120 9.11 -20.00 -30.71
C LEU A 120 8.34 -18.78 -30.17
N ILE A 121 7.04 -18.92 -29.90
CA ILE A 121 6.23 -17.87 -29.27
C ILE A 121 6.75 -17.59 -27.86
N ALA A 122 7.06 -18.65 -27.11
CA ALA A 122 7.65 -18.53 -25.78
C ALA A 122 9.02 -17.84 -25.82
N GLU A 123 9.82 -18.04 -26.87
CA GLU A 123 11.13 -17.41 -27.07
C GLU A 123 11.01 -15.90 -27.41
N GLU A 124 10.11 -15.53 -28.32
CA GLU A 124 9.91 -14.13 -28.76
C GLU A 124 9.31 -13.24 -27.65
N THR A 125 8.47 -13.81 -26.77
CA THR A 125 7.83 -13.08 -25.65
C THR A 125 8.75 -12.98 -24.41
N SER A 126 9.71 -13.90 -24.27
CA SER A 126 10.63 -13.97 -23.11
C SER A 126 11.87 -13.08 -23.20
N SER A 127 12.17 -12.50 -24.37
CA SER A 127 13.41 -11.76 -24.64
C SER A 127 13.62 -10.56 -23.69
N ARG A 128 12.63 -9.72 -23.42
CA ARG A 128 12.90 -8.41 -22.77
C ARG A 128 13.22 -8.42 -21.26
N LEU A 129 12.74 -9.39 -20.50
CA LEU A 129 12.93 -9.47 -19.04
C LEU A 129 13.98 -10.51 -18.63
N ALA A 130 14.06 -11.64 -19.35
CA ALA A 130 15.01 -12.70 -19.04
C ALA A 130 16.44 -12.37 -19.50
N GLU A 131 16.63 -11.52 -20.52
CA GLU A 131 17.95 -11.07 -21.00
C GLU A 131 18.76 -10.32 -19.93
N GLN A 132 18.09 -9.85 -18.88
CA GLN A 132 18.70 -9.15 -17.75
C GLN A 132 18.98 -10.08 -16.56
N GLU A 133 18.93 -11.39 -16.69
CA GLU A 133 19.31 -12.33 -15.62
C GLU A 133 20.59 -13.08 -16.00
N GLU A 134 21.38 -13.54 -15.02
CA GLU A 134 22.63 -14.27 -15.29
C GLU A 134 22.39 -15.60 -16.03
N GLU A 135 21.21 -16.21 -15.84
CA GLU A 135 20.78 -17.44 -16.52
C GLU A 135 19.34 -17.31 -17.10
N PRO A 136 19.18 -16.66 -18.26
CA PRO A 136 17.87 -16.31 -18.84
C PRO A 136 16.94 -17.51 -19.09
N GLU A 137 17.50 -18.65 -19.51
CA GLU A 137 16.74 -19.85 -19.84
C GLU A 137 16.15 -20.53 -18.60
N LYS A 138 16.94 -20.67 -17.53
CA LYS A 138 16.47 -21.29 -16.29
C LYS A 138 15.43 -20.43 -15.59
N PHE A 139 15.58 -19.11 -15.65
CA PHE A 139 14.58 -18.18 -15.14
C PHE A 139 13.25 -18.28 -15.90
N ARG A 140 13.31 -18.39 -17.23
CA ARG A 140 12.12 -18.60 -18.07
C ARG A 140 11.38 -19.88 -17.71
N GLU A 141 12.10 -20.98 -17.50
CA GLU A 141 11.48 -22.23 -17.03
C GLU A 141 10.83 -22.07 -15.65
N ALA A 142 11.51 -21.39 -14.72
CA ALA A 142 11.00 -21.14 -13.38
C ALA A 142 9.72 -20.29 -13.44
N TRP A 143 9.67 -19.30 -14.34
CA TRP A 143 8.51 -18.45 -14.58
C TRP A 143 7.31 -19.25 -15.11
N VAL A 144 7.50 -20.11 -16.12
CA VAL A 144 6.42 -20.97 -16.65
C VAL A 144 5.89 -21.91 -15.56
N LYS A 145 6.80 -22.49 -14.76
CA LYS A 145 6.44 -23.34 -13.61
C LYS A 145 5.67 -22.52 -12.56
N PHE A 146 6.07 -21.28 -12.30
CA PHE A 146 5.37 -20.39 -11.37
C PHE A 146 3.95 -20.07 -11.86
N ALA A 147 3.81 -19.59 -13.10
CA ALA A 147 2.51 -19.23 -13.68
C ALA A 147 1.54 -20.43 -13.68
N SER A 148 1.99 -21.59 -14.17
CA SER A 148 1.16 -22.82 -14.21
C SER A 148 0.79 -23.35 -12.83
N ARG A 149 1.67 -23.23 -11.82
CA ARG A 149 1.41 -23.79 -10.48
C ARG A 149 0.52 -22.92 -9.63
N PHE A 150 0.64 -21.60 -9.73
CA PHE A 150 -0.04 -20.68 -8.81
C PHE A 150 -1.27 -20.00 -9.41
N ASN A 151 -1.41 -19.96 -10.74
CA ASN A 151 -2.56 -19.38 -11.44
C ASN A 151 -2.82 -17.92 -11.05
N PHE A 152 -1.76 -17.13 -10.93
CA PHE A 152 -1.86 -15.68 -10.70
C PHE A 152 -2.18 -14.93 -12.01
N PRO A 153 -2.77 -13.73 -11.92
CA PRO A 153 -2.95 -12.85 -13.09
C PRO A 153 -1.61 -12.41 -13.67
N GLU A 154 -1.58 -12.01 -14.94
CA GLU A 154 -0.35 -11.56 -15.61
C GLU A 154 0.34 -10.36 -14.93
N ALA A 155 -0.40 -9.61 -14.12
CA ALA A 155 0.12 -8.50 -13.32
C ALA A 155 1.11 -8.96 -12.22
N GLU A 156 0.99 -10.19 -11.73
CA GLU A 156 1.91 -10.74 -10.73
C GLU A 156 3.19 -11.24 -11.40
N LYS A 157 4.31 -10.53 -11.19
CA LYS A 157 5.60 -10.89 -11.78
C LYS A 157 6.49 -11.63 -10.80
N LEU A 158 7.12 -12.71 -11.28
CA LEU A 158 8.18 -13.41 -10.57
C LEU A 158 9.43 -12.53 -10.55
N VAL A 159 10.00 -12.32 -9.36
CA VAL A 159 11.21 -11.52 -9.15
C VAL A 159 12.44 -12.44 -9.10
N THR A 160 12.37 -13.53 -8.35
CA THR A 160 13.45 -14.52 -8.24
C THR A 160 12.95 -15.86 -7.70
N TYR A 161 13.77 -16.90 -7.73
CA TYR A 161 13.47 -18.22 -7.19
C TYR A 161 14.69 -18.89 -6.56
N TYR A 162 14.45 -19.74 -5.56
CA TYR A 162 15.50 -20.48 -4.84
C TYR A 162 15.10 -21.94 -4.67
N SER A 163 16.07 -22.84 -4.82
CA SER A 163 15.90 -24.23 -4.36
C SER A 163 16.08 -24.28 -2.85
N CYS A 164 15.12 -24.88 -2.14
CA CYS A 164 15.18 -25.03 -0.69
C CYS A 164 14.23 -26.15 -0.24
N CYS A 165 14.21 -26.44 1.06
CA CYS A 165 13.20 -27.28 1.67
C CYS A 165 12.33 -26.50 2.65
N CYS A 166 11.03 -26.80 2.68
CA CYS A 166 10.12 -26.29 3.70
C CYS A 166 9.90 -27.37 4.76
N TRP A 167 10.01 -26.99 6.03
CA TRP A 167 9.76 -27.89 7.15
C TRP A 167 8.29 -27.82 7.56
N LYS A 168 7.65 -29.00 7.61
CA LYS A 168 6.33 -29.19 8.23
C LYS A 168 6.48 -30.22 9.34
N GLY A 169 6.64 -29.76 10.59
CA GLY A 169 7.07 -30.62 11.69
C GLY A 169 8.51 -31.11 11.47
N ARG A 170 8.75 -32.42 11.61
CA ARG A 170 10.09 -33.02 11.45
C ARG A 170 10.44 -33.47 10.02
N VAL A 171 9.56 -33.23 9.04
CA VAL A 171 9.74 -33.74 7.67
C VAL A 171 10.08 -32.57 6.73
N PRO A 172 11.28 -32.56 6.14
CA PRO A 172 11.64 -31.58 5.12
C PRO A 172 10.96 -31.95 3.80
N ARG A 173 10.33 -30.97 3.16
CA ARG A 173 9.74 -31.09 1.83
C ARG A 173 10.63 -30.33 0.85
N GLN A 174 11.44 -31.06 0.07
CA GLN A 174 12.31 -30.44 -0.93
C GLN A 174 11.47 -29.81 -2.05
N GLY A 175 11.76 -28.57 -2.42
CA GLY A 175 10.98 -27.85 -3.40
C GLY A 175 11.67 -26.58 -3.90
N TRP A 176 10.82 -25.65 -4.34
CA TRP A 176 11.22 -24.38 -4.91
C TRP A 176 10.44 -23.26 -4.24
N LEU A 177 11.18 -22.25 -3.78
CA LEU A 177 10.66 -20.98 -3.29
C LEU A 177 10.66 -19.99 -4.46
N TYR A 178 9.51 -19.39 -4.74
CA TYR A 178 9.28 -18.38 -5.75
C TYR A 178 8.93 -17.07 -5.05
N LEU A 179 9.69 -16.02 -5.32
CA LEU A 179 9.44 -14.69 -4.76
C LEU A 179 8.90 -13.81 -5.88
N SER A 180 7.67 -13.35 -5.74
CA SER A 180 7.03 -12.42 -6.67
C SER A 180 6.87 -11.04 -6.02
N ALA A 181 6.39 -10.07 -6.81
CA ALA A 181 6.24 -8.70 -6.35
C ALA A 181 5.35 -8.56 -5.10
N ASN A 182 4.32 -9.40 -4.94
CA ASN A 182 3.38 -9.31 -3.83
C ASN A 182 3.37 -10.57 -2.93
N HIS A 183 3.98 -11.68 -3.35
CA HIS A 183 3.87 -12.96 -2.66
C HIS A 183 5.20 -13.71 -2.50
N LEU A 184 5.27 -14.46 -1.41
CA LEU A 184 6.19 -15.58 -1.21
C LEU A 184 5.42 -16.87 -1.50
N CYS A 185 5.90 -17.65 -2.46
CA CYS A 185 5.25 -18.86 -2.93
C CYS A 185 6.19 -20.06 -2.79
N PHE A 186 5.71 -21.20 -2.34
CA PHE A 186 6.51 -22.43 -2.26
C PHE A 186 5.79 -23.61 -2.87
N TYR A 187 6.53 -24.42 -3.63
CA TYR A 187 6.02 -25.63 -4.24
C TYR A 187 6.95 -26.82 -4.00
N SER A 188 6.39 -27.93 -3.54
CA SER A 188 7.06 -29.22 -3.43
C SER A 188 6.12 -30.34 -3.87
N PHE A 189 6.67 -31.30 -4.62
CA PHE A 189 5.99 -32.56 -4.93
C PHE A 189 6.95 -33.70 -4.61
N LEU A 190 6.67 -34.44 -3.53
CA LEU A 190 7.53 -35.52 -3.05
C LEU A 190 6.69 -36.71 -2.57
N LEU A 191 6.95 -37.90 -3.12
CA LEU A 191 6.26 -39.14 -2.79
C LEU A 191 4.74 -39.07 -2.98
N GLY A 192 4.28 -38.47 -4.09
CA GLY A 192 2.86 -38.32 -4.39
C GLY A 192 2.11 -37.32 -3.51
N ARG A 193 2.82 -36.56 -2.66
CA ARG A 193 2.25 -35.49 -1.83
C ARG A 193 2.70 -34.14 -2.34
N GLU A 194 1.73 -33.34 -2.73
CA GLU A 194 1.91 -31.95 -3.12
C GLU A 194 1.83 -31.03 -1.89
N LEU A 195 2.71 -30.03 -1.84
CA LEU A 195 2.66 -28.92 -0.90
C LEU A 195 2.79 -27.62 -1.70
N LYS A 196 1.71 -26.85 -1.72
CA LYS A 196 1.63 -25.52 -2.33
C LYS A 196 1.35 -24.50 -1.22
N LEU A 197 2.21 -23.48 -1.12
CA LEU A 197 2.07 -22.36 -0.18
C LEU A 197 2.05 -21.05 -0.97
N VAL A 198 1.13 -20.16 -0.61
CA VAL A 198 1.05 -18.78 -1.09
C VAL A 198 0.90 -17.90 0.14
N ILE A 199 1.89 -17.05 0.38
CA ILE A 199 1.94 -16.14 1.53
C ILE A 199 2.14 -14.73 1.00
N PRO A 200 1.15 -13.82 1.14
CA PRO A 200 1.32 -12.42 0.79
C PRO A 200 2.40 -11.78 1.66
N TRP A 201 3.20 -10.88 1.10
CA TRP A 201 4.20 -10.13 1.89
C TRP A 201 3.54 -9.33 3.02
N VAL A 202 2.30 -8.85 2.82
CA VAL A 202 1.52 -8.13 3.83
C VAL A 202 1.09 -8.99 5.01
N ASP A 203 1.14 -10.32 4.90
CA ASP A 203 0.79 -11.24 5.99
C ASP A 203 2.03 -11.68 6.79
N ILE A 204 3.24 -11.32 6.35
CA ILE A 204 4.48 -11.66 7.05
C ILE A 204 4.68 -10.72 8.23
N GLN A 205 4.69 -11.29 9.43
CA GLN A 205 4.94 -10.57 10.69
C GLN A 205 6.43 -10.51 11.03
N LYS A 206 7.16 -11.59 10.72
CA LYS A 206 8.58 -11.69 11.05
C LYS A 206 9.34 -12.59 10.07
N LEU A 207 10.55 -12.14 9.72
CA LEU A 207 11.55 -12.90 8.98
C LEU A 207 12.80 -13.01 9.85
N GLU A 208 13.20 -14.23 10.19
CA GLU A 208 14.38 -14.45 11.04
C GLU A 208 15.24 -15.59 10.54
N LYS A 209 16.55 -15.39 10.66
CA LYS A 209 17.52 -16.48 10.60
C LYS A 209 17.42 -17.30 11.87
N THR A 210 17.17 -18.59 11.73
CA THR A 210 17.10 -19.54 12.84
C THR A 210 17.94 -20.76 12.54
N SER A 211 18.25 -21.53 13.58
CA SER A 211 18.80 -22.87 13.45
C SER A 211 17.73 -23.84 13.88
N ASN A 212 17.35 -24.77 13.01
CA ASN A 212 16.37 -25.79 13.36
C ASN A 212 16.97 -26.87 14.28
N SER A 213 16.15 -27.82 14.73
CA SER A 213 16.57 -28.92 15.63
C SER A 213 17.70 -29.81 15.09
N PHE A 214 18.02 -29.69 13.79
CA PHE A 214 19.08 -30.41 13.09
C PHE A 214 20.29 -29.51 12.77
N LEU A 215 20.39 -28.34 13.41
CA LEU A 215 21.48 -27.36 13.23
C LEU A 215 21.65 -26.84 11.79
N THR A 216 20.66 -27.03 10.91
CA THR A 216 20.69 -26.40 9.59
C THR A 216 20.17 -24.97 9.70
N ALA A 217 20.94 -24.03 9.13
CA ALA A 217 20.51 -22.64 9.03
C ALA A 217 19.25 -22.55 8.17
N ALA A 218 18.25 -21.84 8.70
CA ALA A 218 16.93 -21.72 8.10
C ALA A 218 16.44 -20.27 8.18
N VAL A 219 15.57 -19.90 7.24
CA VAL A 219 14.76 -18.70 7.29
C VAL A 219 13.39 -19.08 7.85
N ARG A 220 13.05 -18.54 9.02
CA ARG A 220 11.72 -18.65 9.62
C ARG A 220 10.85 -17.53 9.11
N VAL A 221 9.73 -17.90 8.49
CA VAL A 221 8.65 -17.00 8.08
C VAL A 221 7.50 -17.16 9.06
N SER A 222 7.21 -16.11 9.82
CA SER A 222 6.08 -16.07 10.76
C SER A 222 4.94 -15.23 10.18
N THR A 223 3.74 -15.81 10.20
CA THR A 223 2.46 -15.24 9.74
C THR A 223 1.41 -15.41 10.87
N PRO A 224 0.24 -14.76 10.81
CA PRO A 224 -0.80 -14.92 11.83
C PRO A 224 -1.11 -16.40 12.10
N GLY A 225 -0.77 -16.87 13.31
CA GLY A 225 -1.01 -18.23 13.79
C GLY A 225 -0.18 -19.35 13.13
N LYS A 226 0.81 -19.04 12.27
CA LYS A 226 1.62 -20.07 11.58
C LYS A 226 3.07 -19.62 11.39
N GLU A 227 3.99 -20.54 11.71
CA GLU A 227 5.41 -20.40 11.39
C GLU A 227 5.87 -21.47 10.39
N ARG A 228 6.77 -21.11 9.49
CA ARG A 228 7.35 -22.01 8.48
C ARG A 228 8.85 -21.78 8.37
N ASP A 229 9.61 -22.86 8.51
CA ASP A 229 11.06 -22.82 8.35
C ASP A 229 11.45 -23.29 6.94
N PHE A 230 12.25 -22.49 6.25
CA PHE A 230 12.85 -22.82 4.97
C PHE A 230 14.36 -23.00 5.14
N ALA A 231 14.94 -24.10 4.68
CA ALA A 231 16.36 -24.40 4.86
C ALA A 231 16.99 -24.93 3.58
N MET A 232 18.28 -25.26 3.62
CA MET A 232 19.03 -25.85 2.50
C MET A 232 19.11 -24.95 1.27
N PHE A 233 19.19 -23.63 1.48
CA PHE A 233 19.50 -22.67 0.42
C PHE A 233 20.96 -22.82 -0.03
N LEU A 234 21.23 -22.52 -1.29
CA LEU A 234 22.60 -22.39 -1.80
C LEU A 234 23.28 -21.18 -1.17
N ASP A 235 22.60 -20.03 -1.17
CA ASP A 235 22.97 -18.82 -0.46
C ASP A 235 21.78 -18.35 0.39
N LEU A 236 21.86 -18.58 1.70
CA LEU A 236 20.81 -18.21 2.66
C LEU A 236 20.80 -16.71 2.94
N GLU A 237 21.97 -16.05 2.93
CA GLU A 237 22.06 -14.62 3.25
C GLU A 237 21.48 -13.78 2.12
N GLU A 238 21.78 -14.15 0.87
CA GLU A 238 21.18 -13.55 -0.31
C GLU A 238 19.65 -13.73 -0.31
N ALA A 239 19.17 -14.96 -0.14
CA ALA A 239 17.74 -15.26 -0.14
C ALA A 239 16.99 -14.46 0.95
N LEU A 240 17.54 -14.44 2.17
CA LEU A 240 16.97 -13.67 3.28
C LEU A 240 16.96 -12.17 2.97
N ARG A 241 18.04 -11.62 2.39
CA ARG A 241 18.14 -10.21 2.02
C ARG A 241 17.08 -9.81 1.00
N VAL A 242 16.86 -10.63 -0.05
CA VAL A 242 15.82 -10.36 -1.05
C VAL A 242 14.42 -10.47 -0.45
N MET A 243 14.19 -11.44 0.44
CA MET A 243 12.92 -11.58 1.17
C MET A 243 12.63 -10.37 2.06
N GLU A 244 13.62 -9.90 2.84
CA GLU A 244 13.50 -8.71 3.69
C GLU A 244 13.20 -7.46 2.87
N GLN A 245 13.86 -7.30 1.73
CA GLN A 245 13.64 -6.16 0.83
C GLN A 245 12.25 -6.18 0.20
N LEU A 246 11.80 -7.32 -0.35
CA LEU A 246 10.46 -7.44 -0.94
C LEU A 246 9.36 -7.19 0.10
N ALA A 247 9.54 -7.71 1.32
CA ALA A 247 8.62 -7.44 2.42
C ALA A 247 8.60 -5.94 2.77
N ASP A 248 9.75 -5.29 2.97
CA ASP A 248 9.84 -3.86 3.28
C ASP A 248 9.23 -2.99 2.17
N VAL A 249 9.54 -3.27 0.89
CA VAL A 249 8.95 -2.59 -0.28
C VAL A 249 7.43 -2.70 -0.25
N THR A 250 6.93 -3.92 -0.13
CA THR A 250 5.49 -4.19 -0.24
C THR A 250 4.72 -3.58 0.93
N LEU A 251 5.24 -3.70 2.15
CA LEU A 251 4.60 -3.13 3.33
C LEU A 251 4.61 -1.61 3.30
N ARG A 252 5.72 -0.97 2.89
CA ARG A 252 5.73 0.49 2.74
C ARG A 252 4.76 0.96 1.67
N ARG A 253 4.71 0.29 0.52
CA ARG A 253 3.82 0.63 -0.59
C ARG A 253 2.33 0.49 -0.21
N LEU A 254 1.98 -0.43 0.69
CA LEU A 254 0.59 -0.77 1.00
C LEU A 254 0.09 -0.24 2.35
N LEU A 255 0.97 -0.09 3.34
CA LEU A 255 0.62 0.26 4.72
C LEU A 255 1.17 1.63 5.17
N ASP A 256 2.19 2.15 4.50
CA ASP A 256 2.86 3.42 4.80
C ASP A 256 2.61 4.47 3.71
N ASN A 257 1.33 4.82 3.52
CA ASN A 257 0.89 5.74 2.47
C ASN A 257 1.19 7.22 2.76
N GLU A 258 1.64 7.56 3.98
CA GLU A 258 1.82 8.96 4.41
C GLU A 258 3.30 9.38 4.58
N GLY A 259 4.20 8.44 4.89
CA GLY A 259 5.64 8.70 5.07
C GLY A 259 6.53 8.38 3.87
N PHE A 260 6.05 7.57 2.92
CA PHE A 260 6.85 7.07 1.80
C PHE A 260 6.82 8.04 0.61
N ASP A 261 7.95 8.71 0.32
CA ASP A 261 8.19 9.34 -0.99
C ASP A 261 8.73 8.24 -1.91
N PRO A 262 7.88 7.58 -2.72
CA PRO A 262 8.27 6.30 -3.29
C PRO A 262 9.32 6.51 -4.35
N ASP A 263 10.31 5.63 -4.41
CA ASP A 263 11.09 5.47 -5.64
C ASP A 263 10.10 5.13 -6.77
N PRO A 264 9.98 5.95 -7.84
CA PRO A 264 9.00 5.72 -8.89
C PRO A 264 9.09 4.31 -9.50
N LEU A 265 10.27 3.70 -9.48
CA LEU A 265 10.54 2.36 -9.98
C LEU A 265 9.87 1.24 -9.16
N LEU A 266 9.46 1.52 -7.92
CA LEU A 266 8.91 0.53 -6.99
C LEU A 266 7.41 0.71 -6.74
N GLN A 267 6.80 1.73 -7.36
CA GLN A 267 5.36 1.92 -7.34
C GLN A 267 4.64 0.94 -8.28
N GLU A 268 5.30 0.51 -9.35
CA GLU A 268 4.76 -0.48 -10.28
C GLU A 268 5.29 -1.88 -9.94
N PRO A 269 4.49 -2.76 -9.27
CA PRO A 269 4.92 -4.10 -8.91
C PRO A 269 5.42 -4.92 -10.11
N SER A 270 4.91 -4.63 -11.31
CA SER A 270 5.24 -5.29 -12.57
C SER A 270 6.66 -5.01 -13.08
N GLN A 271 7.33 -3.98 -12.57
CA GLN A 271 8.69 -3.59 -13.00
C GLN A 271 9.78 -4.04 -12.03
N ILE A 272 9.41 -4.57 -10.85
CA ILE A 272 10.39 -4.94 -9.81
C ILE A 272 11.20 -6.16 -10.25
N THR A 273 12.50 -5.99 -10.47
CA THR A 273 13.45 -7.09 -10.69
C THR A 273 14.40 -7.27 -9.50
N LYS A 274 15.10 -8.41 -9.44
CA LYS A 274 16.13 -8.67 -8.42
C LYS A 274 17.25 -7.62 -8.48
N ARG A 275 17.68 -7.24 -9.69
CA ARG A 275 18.72 -6.21 -9.91
C ARG A 275 18.29 -4.84 -9.39
N ASP A 276 17.02 -4.47 -9.56
CA ASP A 276 16.50 -3.20 -9.06
C ASP A 276 16.51 -3.15 -7.53
N LEU A 277 16.16 -4.26 -6.86
CA LEU A 277 16.21 -4.38 -5.40
C LEU A 277 17.66 -4.26 -4.88
N GLU A 278 18.61 -4.91 -5.55
CA GLU A 278 20.04 -4.81 -5.22
C GLU A 278 20.57 -3.38 -5.40
N ALA A 279 20.27 -2.75 -6.53
CA ALA A 279 20.69 -1.38 -6.85
C ALA A 279 20.08 -0.35 -5.86
N ARG A 280 18.81 -0.54 -5.49
CA ARG A 280 18.13 0.27 -4.47
C ARG A 280 18.84 0.13 -3.12
N ALA A 281 19.09 -1.10 -2.67
CA ALA A 281 19.73 -1.34 -1.38
C ALA A 281 21.15 -0.77 -1.32
N GLN A 282 21.91 -0.86 -2.42
CA GLN A 282 23.21 -0.21 -2.54
C GLN A 282 23.08 1.33 -2.47
N SER A 283 22.07 1.90 -3.12
CA SER A 283 21.80 3.34 -3.09
C SER A 283 21.34 3.84 -1.71
N GLU A 284 20.52 3.06 -1.00
CA GLU A 284 20.13 3.35 0.40
C GLU A 284 21.33 3.29 1.34
N LEU A 285 22.15 2.22 1.24
CA LEU A 285 23.36 2.09 2.03
C LEU A 285 24.35 3.23 1.75
N PHE A 286 24.55 3.57 0.49
CA PHE A 286 25.39 4.70 0.07
C PHE A 286 24.92 6.02 0.72
N ARG A 287 23.62 6.32 0.65
CA ARG A 287 23.03 7.51 1.27
C ARG A 287 23.19 7.50 2.79
N ALA A 288 22.98 6.36 3.44
CA ALA A 288 23.13 6.22 4.90
C ALA A 288 24.59 6.39 5.36
N VAL A 289 25.54 5.74 4.67
CA VAL A 289 26.98 5.77 5.02
C VAL A 289 27.56 7.19 4.93
N PHE A 290 27.18 7.94 3.89
CA PHE A 290 27.69 9.29 3.63
C PHE A 290 26.75 10.41 4.11
N ARG A 291 25.57 10.08 4.62
CA ARG A 291 24.50 11.03 4.99
C ARG A 291 24.24 12.03 3.87
N LEU A 292 23.84 11.49 2.74
CA LEU A 292 23.50 12.27 1.56
C LEU A 292 21.99 12.56 1.52
N PRO A 293 21.56 13.63 0.83
CA PRO A 293 20.13 13.90 0.64
C PRO A 293 19.40 12.73 -0.02
N ARG A 294 18.12 12.53 0.34
CA ARG A 294 17.24 11.47 -0.22
C ARG A 294 17.27 11.35 -1.76
N PRO A 295 17.27 12.42 -2.58
CA PRO A 295 17.22 12.30 -4.03
C PRO A 295 18.51 11.83 -4.71
N GLU A 296 19.62 11.70 -3.98
CA GLU A 296 20.89 11.26 -4.57
C GLU A 296 20.83 9.79 -5.01
N ARG A 297 21.17 9.54 -6.28
CA ARG A 297 21.24 8.19 -6.86
C ARG A 297 22.68 7.76 -7.05
N LEU A 298 22.99 6.52 -6.68
CA LEU A 298 24.31 5.93 -6.88
C LEU A 298 24.48 5.56 -8.36
N HIS A 299 25.53 6.07 -9.00
CA HIS A 299 25.85 5.78 -10.41
C HIS A 299 26.91 4.69 -10.55
N ALA A 300 27.97 4.75 -9.73
CA ALA A 300 29.04 3.77 -9.78
C ALA A 300 29.78 3.63 -8.44
N VAL A 301 30.23 2.40 -8.18
CA VAL A 301 31.17 2.05 -7.11
C VAL A 301 32.43 1.47 -7.74
N ARG A 302 33.60 1.96 -7.34
CA ARG A 302 34.91 1.51 -7.86
C ARG A 302 35.90 1.32 -6.72
N ASP A 303 36.61 0.21 -6.71
CA ASP A 303 37.78 0.06 -5.84
C ASP A 303 38.86 1.05 -6.29
N CYS A 304 39.52 1.68 -5.32
CA CYS A 304 40.57 2.67 -5.58
C CYS A 304 41.41 2.88 -4.32
N SER A 305 42.54 3.57 -4.47
CA SER A 305 43.33 4.03 -3.32
C SER A 305 43.43 5.56 -3.31
N LEU A 306 43.14 6.18 -2.17
CA LEU A 306 43.15 7.64 -1.98
C LEU A 306 44.40 8.07 -1.22
N TRP A 307 45.12 9.09 -1.70
CA TRP A 307 46.20 9.72 -0.95
C TRP A 307 45.68 10.38 0.33
N THR A 308 46.16 9.96 1.49
CA THR A 308 45.79 10.55 2.78
C THR A 308 46.96 11.33 3.40
N PRO A 309 46.87 12.67 3.55
CA PRO A 309 47.99 13.51 3.99
C PRO A 309 48.58 13.15 5.35
N PHE A 310 47.73 12.77 6.31
CA PHE A 310 48.11 12.43 7.69
C PHE A 310 48.87 11.10 7.80
N SER A 311 48.60 10.14 6.90
CA SER A 311 49.32 8.86 6.88
C SER A 311 50.43 8.82 5.83
N ARG A 312 50.48 9.81 4.93
CA ARG A 312 51.45 9.94 3.84
C ARG A 312 51.55 8.68 2.96
N ARG A 313 50.43 8.00 2.76
CA ARG A 313 50.28 6.82 1.90
C ARG A 313 48.94 6.83 1.16
N HIS A 314 48.85 6.07 0.08
CA HIS A 314 47.57 5.74 -0.54
C HIS A 314 46.85 4.71 0.33
N THR A 315 45.62 5.03 0.73
CA THR A 315 44.77 4.18 1.56
C THR A 315 43.75 3.50 0.66
N ALA A 316 43.73 2.16 0.69
CA ALA A 316 42.80 1.36 -0.10
C ALA A 316 41.35 1.60 0.36
N GLY A 317 40.43 1.64 -0.60
CA GLY A 317 39.03 1.92 -0.33
C GLY A 317 38.15 1.83 -1.57
N ARG A 318 36.96 2.40 -1.44
CA ARG A 318 35.95 2.45 -2.51
C ARG A 318 35.53 3.89 -2.78
N LEU A 319 35.53 4.25 -4.06
CA LEU A 319 34.97 5.48 -4.60
C LEU A 319 33.51 5.24 -4.98
N PHE A 320 32.65 6.19 -4.61
CA PHE A 320 31.23 6.21 -4.94
C PHE A 320 30.92 7.51 -5.68
N THR A 321 30.11 7.42 -6.73
CA THR A 321 29.71 8.59 -7.52
C THR A 321 28.19 8.70 -7.58
N SER A 322 27.68 9.91 -7.41
CA SER A 322 26.25 10.23 -7.48
C SER A 322 26.01 11.49 -8.33
N ASP A 323 24.75 11.92 -8.43
CA ASP A 323 24.38 13.10 -9.21
C ASP A 323 25.14 14.36 -8.80
N ARG A 324 25.38 14.55 -7.50
CA ARG A 324 25.99 15.77 -6.95
C ARG A 324 27.22 15.52 -6.07
N TYR A 325 27.60 14.27 -5.82
CA TYR A 325 28.69 13.94 -4.90
C TYR A 325 29.65 12.88 -5.46
N VAL A 326 30.90 13.01 -5.03
CA VAL A 326 31.92 11.97 -5.12
C VAL A 326 32.35 11.64 -3.70
N CYS A 327 32.24 10.39 -3.30
CA CYS A 327 32.51 9.97 -1.93
C CYS A 327 33.54 8.84 -1.89
N PHE A 328 34.29 8.76 -0.79
CA PHE A 328 35.29 7.72 -0.56
C PHE A 328 35.17 7.16 0.84
N THR A 329 35.29 5.84 0.98
CA THR A 329 35.49 5.16 2.27
C THR A 329 36.64 4.16 2.18
N SER A 330 37.48 4.12 3.21
CA SER A 330 38.53 3.11 3.34
C SER A 330 37.95 1.70 3.61
N THR A 331 38.70 0.66 3.21
CA THR A 331 38.39 -0.75 3.50
C THR A 331 38.91 -1.23 4.87
N GLU A 332 39.90 -0.56 5.46
CA GLU A 332 40.43 -0.90 6.79
C GLU A 332 39.46 -0.45 7.91
N GLU A 333 39.28 -1.28 8.96
CA GLU A 333 38.45 -0.92 10.11
C GLU A 333 39.00 0.32 10.83
N GLY A 334 38.10 1.24 11.23
CA GLY A 334 38.44 2.52 11.86
C GLY A 334 38.73 3.68 10.90
N CYS A 335 38.59 3.51 9.58
CA CYS A 335 39.23 4.42 8.63
C CYS A 335 38.37 5.46 7.89
N CYS A 336 39.16 6.36 7.31
CA CYS A 336 38.87 7.62 6.63
C CYS A 336 37.67 7.62 5.66
N ARG A 337 36.81 8.64 5.80
CA ARG A 337 35.73 8.98 4.85
C ARG A 337 35.90 10.39 4.31
N VAL A 338 35.60 10.56 3.02
CA VAL A 338 35.61 11.86 2.35
C VAL A 338 34.32 12.01 1.56
N ILE A 339 33.70 13.20 1.63
CA ILE A 339 32.52 13.57 0.86
C ILE A 339 32.89 14.81 0.06
N ILE A 340 32.83 14.72 -1.27
CA ILE A 340 33.21 15.79 -2.19
C ILE A 340 31.96 16.22 -2.97
N PRO A 341 31.27 17.29 -2.56
CA PRO A 341 30.19 17.83 -3.36
C PRO A 341 30.74 18.38 -4.67
N LEU A 342 30.16 17.98 -5.82
CA LEU A 342 30.61 18.40 -7.15
C LEU A 342 30.61 19.91 -7.33
N ARG A 343 29.75 20.64 -6.61
CA ARG A 343 29.73 22.10 -6.61
C ARG A 343 31.02 22.74 -6.06
N GLU A 344 31.77 22.03 -5.22
CA GLU A 344 33.05 22.47 -4.65
C GLU A 344 34.24 22.12 -5.57
N VAL A 345 34.01 21.25 -6.56
CA VAL A 345 35.04 20.81 -7.51
C VAL A 345 35.32 21.93 -8.52
N LEU A 346 36.61 22.18 -8.74
CA LEU A 346 37.15 23.16 -9.68
C LEU A 346 37.60 22.47 -10.98
N SER A 347 38.38 21.40 -10.86
CA SER A 347 38.83 20.59 -12.00
C SER A 347 38.91 19.11 -11.62
N ILE A 348 38.76 18.25 -12.63
CA ILE A 348 39.00 16.81 -12.56
C ILE A 348 39.99 16.51 -13.69
N GLU A 349 41.17 16.04 -13.32
CA GLU A 349 42.30 15.85 -14.25
C GLU A 349 42.76 14.39 -14.21
N LYS A 350 42.97 13.81 -15.40
CA LYS A 350 43.66 12.53 -15.54
C LYS A 350 45.16 12.79 -15.63
N MET A 351 45.96 12.05 -14.88
CA MET A 351 47.43 12.15 -14.93
C MET A 351 48.03 10.97 -15.71
N GLU A 352 49.27 11.12 -16.15
CA GLU A 352 50.01 10.06 -16.84
C GLU A 352 50.21 8.85 -15.92
N ASP A 353 50.01 7.66 -16.47
CA ASP A 353 50.21 6.41 -15.76
C ASP A 353 51.72 6.17 -15.56
N THR A 354 52.12 5.89 -14.32
CA THR A 354 53.49 5.50 -13.99
C THR A 354 53.43 4.22 -13.16
N GLY A 355 54.47 3.37 -13.20
CA GLY A 355 54.48 2.12 -12.43
C GLY A 355 54.27 2.28 -10.92
N LEU A 356 54.41 3.50 -10.37
CA LEU A 356 54.15 3.85 -8.98
C LEU A 356 52.78 4.53 -8.75
N LEU A 357 52.12 5.03 -9.81
CA LEU A 357 50.81 5.67 -9.79
C LEU A 357 49.95 5.09 -10.93
N PRO A 358 49.30 3.93 -10.71
CA PRO A 358 48.44 3.30 -11.72
C PRO A 358 47.12 4.08 -11.88
N SER A 359 46.74 4.40 -13.11
CA SER A 359 45.48 5.10 -13.44
C SER A 359 45.11 6.32 -12.56
N PRO A 360 45.97 7.33 -12.41
CA PRO A 360 45.78 8.42 -11.46
C PRO A 360 44.72 9.43 -11.90
N VAL A 361 43.86 9.86 -10.96
CA VAL A 361 42.86 10.93 -11.12
C VAL A 361 43.02 11.95 -10.01
N LEU A 362 43.11 13.23 -10.37
CA LEU A 362 43.21 14.35 -9.44
C LEU A 362 41.90 15.15 -9.45
N ILE A 363 41.28 15.30 -8.27
CA ILE A 363 40.09 16.14 -8.08
C ILE A 363 40.47 17.36 -7.25
N SER A 364 40.50 18.53 -7.88
CA SER A 364 40.82 19.81 -7.23
C SER A 364 39.55 20.48 -6.72
N VAL A 365 39.53 20.90 -5.45
CA VAL A 365 38.36 21.54 -4.82
C VAL A 365 38.67 22.94 -4.29
N ARG A 366 37.62 23.73 -4.06
CA ARG A 366 37.72 25.05 -3.43
C ARG A 366 38.41 24.95 -2.06
N GLY A 367 39.34 25.88 -1.80
CA GLY A 367 40.13 25.90 -0.56
C GLY A 367 41.52 25.24 -0.65
N GLN A 368 42.08 25.10 -1.86
CA GLN A 368 43.43 24.59 -2.13
C GLN A 368 43.69 23.13 -1.73
N MET A 369 42.64 22.31 -1.65
CA MET A 369 42.76 20.86 -1.47
C MET A 369 42.65 20.15 -2.82
N ALA A 370 43.46 19.11 -3.02
CA ALA A 370 43.34 18.20 -4.16
C ALA A 370 43.37 16.74 -3.68
N PHE A 371 42.46 15.91 -4.21
CA PHE A 371 42.36 14.49 -3.89
C PHE A 371 42.95 13.67 -5.03
N GLN A 372 43.97 12.87 -4.73
CA GLN A 372 44.61 11.99 -5.70
C GLN A 372 44.13 10.55 -5.48
N PHE A 373 43.44 10.02 -6.48
CA PHE A 373 43.00 8.63 -6.53
C PHE A 373 43.89 7.84 -7.51
N ILE A 374 44.17 6.58 -7.18
CA ILE A 374 44.87 5.61 -8.04
C ILE A 374 44.09 4.30 -8.11
N GLU A 375 44.50 3.40 -9.00
CA GLU A 375 43.93 2.04 -9.19
C GLU A 375 42.47 2.04 -9.68
N LEU A 376 42.02 3.13 -10.30
CA LEU A 376 40.68 3.25 -10.86
C LEU A 376 40.54 2.49 -12.17
N LYS A 377 39.76 1.40 -12.17
CA LYS A 377 39.34 0.69 -13.40
C LYS A 377 38.46 1.59 -14.27
N ASP A 378 38.62 1.47 -15.59
CA ASP A 378 37.90 2.26 -16.60
C ASP A 378 37.98 3.78 -16.38
N ARG A 379 39.16 4.26 -15.93
CA ARG A 379 39.45 5.65 -15.54
C ARG A 379 38.85 6.68 -16.51
N ASP A 380 39.04 6.49 -17.81
CA ASP A 380 38.65 7.48 -18.80
C ASP A 380 37.11 7.63 -18.90
N VAL A 381 36.37 6.51 -18.81
CA VAL A 381 34.90 6.54 -18.79
C VAL A 381 34.39 7.24 -17.53
N LEU A 382 35.00 6.96 -16.38
CA LEU A 382 34.68 7.61 -15.12
C LEU A 382 34.92 9.12 -15.18
N VAL A 383 36.07 9.56 -15.69
CA VAL A 383 36.42 10.98 -15.79
C VAL A 383 35.46 11.72 -16.71
N GLU A 384 35.12 11.17 -17.89
CA GLU A 384 34.14 11.78 -18.79
C GLU A 384 32.75 11.89 -18.15
N ALA A 385 32.30 10.86 -17.44
CA ALA A 385 31.03 10.89 -16.70
C ALA A 385 31.01 12.00 -15.62
N LEU A 386 32.07 12.08 -14.82
CA LEU A 386 32.21 13.10 -13.76
C LEU A 386 32.30 14.52 -14.34
N LEU A 387 33.01 14.72 -15.46
CA LEU A 387 33.07 16.01 -16.15
C LEU A 387 31.69 16.42 -16.70
N GLY A 388 30.93 15.45 -17.23
CA GLY A 388 29.54 15.66 -17.65
C GLY A 388 28.64 16.12 -16.49
N GLN A 389 28.73 15.45 -15.34
CA GLN A 389 28.00 15.84 -14.13
C GLN A 389 28.42 17.21 -13.60
N LEU A 390 29.73 17.49 -13.55
CA LEU A 390 30.27 18.77 -13.09
C LEU A 390 29.72 19.95 -13.91
N ARG A 391 29.64 19.82 -15.24
CA ARG A 391 29.04 20.84 -16.12
C ARG A 391 27.57 21.11 -15.78
N ARG A 392 26.79 20.07 -15.47
CA ARG A 392 25.37 20.21 -15.09
C ARG A 392 25.22 20.95 -13.75
N VAL A 393 26.06 20.64 -12.78
CA VAL A 393 26.04 21.28 -11.44
C VAL A 393 26.55 22.72 -11.47
N GLN A 394 27.52 23.04 -12.34
CA GLN A 394 28.07 24.41 -12.43
C GLN A 394 27.15 25.40 -13.15
N ALA A 395 26.18 24.92 -13.96
CA ALA A 395 25.23 25.75 -14.69
C ALA A 395 24.19 26.48 -13.81
N SER A 396 24.06 26.12 -12.53
CA SER A 396 23.02 26.62 -11.62
C SER A 396 23.50 27.58 -10.52
N ARG A 397 24.67 28.23 -10.67
CA ARG A 397 25.31 29.02 -9.60
C ARG A 397 24.79 30.45 -9.42
N PRO A 398 24.40 30.86 -8.20
CA PRO A 398 24.50 32.23 -7.72
C PRO A 398 25.74 32.42 -6.81
N THR A 399 26.29 33.64 -6.81
CA THR A 399 27.46 34.06 -5.99
C THR A 399 27.04 34.77 -4.71
N GLN A 400 27.63 34.43 -3.55
CA GLN A 400 27.53 35.24 -2.32
C GLN A 400 28.82 35.26 -1.46
N PRO A 401 28.98 36.27 -0.58
CA PRO A 401 30.23 36.65 0.09
C PRO A 401 30.34 36.21 1.57
N SER A 402 31.54 36.31 2.12
CA SER A 402 32.00 35.80 3.43
C SER A 402 31.69 36.70 4.64
N ALA A 403 31.39 36.09 5.79
CA ALA A 403 31.15 36.77 7.07
C ALA A 403 32.34 36.71 8.07
N SER A 404 32.36 37.70 8.97
CA SER A 404 33.38 38.08 9.96
C SER A 404 33.21 37.44 11.36
N ARG A 405 34.28 37.53 12.18
CA ARG A 405 34.52 36.85 13.49
C ARG A 405 34.04 37.63 14.73
N ALA A 406 33.87 36.92 15.87
CA ALA A 406 33.68 37.47 17.22
C ALA A 406 34.55 36.78 18.31
N HIS A 407 34.60 37.40 19.49
CA HIS A 407 35.61 37.38 20.59
C HIS A 407 35.55 36.28 21.68
N ASP A 408 36.71 36.19 22.37
CA ASP A 408 37.19 35.66 23.67
C ASP A 408 36.39 34.76 24.62
N ARG A 409 37.13 33.80 25.22
CA ARG A 409 36.65 32.63 25.98
C ARG A 409 37.68 32.08 27.00
N PRO A 410 37.26 31.24 27.97
CA PRO A 410 38.02 30.87 29.17
C PRO A 410 38.97 29.64 29.03
N ARG A 411 39.84 29.45 30.03
CA ARG A 411 41.07 28.61 30.04
C ARG A 411 40.94 27.11 29.67
N GLY A 412 39.83 26.43 29.94
CA GLY A 412 39.63 25.03 29.52
C GLY A 412 39.20 24.88 28.05
N GLU A 413 38.58 25.95 27.51
CA GLU A 413 38.14 26.00 26.12
C GLU A 413 39.31 26.28 25.16
N GLU A 414 40.36 26.95 25.63
CA GLU A 414 41.57 27.25 24.84
C GLU A 414 42.30 25.98 24.37
N GLU A 415 42.41 24.97 25.23
CA GLU A 415 43.04 23.70 24.87
C GLU A 415 42.21 22.92 23.86
N LYS A 416 40.89 22.79 24.08
CA LYS A 416 39.98 22.19 23.10
C LYS A 416 40.06 22.94 21.76
N MET A 417 40.11 24.27 21.80
CA MET A 417 40.24 25.11 20.60
C MET A 417 41.57 24.93 19.87
N ARG A 418 42.68 24.70 20.60
CA ARG A 418 44.00 24.38 20.03
C ARG A 418 43.96 23.05 19.30
N LEU A 419 43.49 21.99 19.96
CA LEU A 419 43.39 20.64 19.37
C LEU A 419 42.53 20.64 18.11
N TRP A 420 41.38 21.32 18.13
CA TRP A 420 40.52 21.44 16.95
C TRP A 420 41.15 22.27 15.84
N ARG A 421 41.92 23.33 16.16
CA ARG A 421 42.63 24.13 15.14
C ARG A 421 43.69 23.31 14.42
N ASP A 422 44.45 22.53 15.17
CA ASP A 422 45.51 21.67 14.64
C ASP A 422 44.90 20.55 13.78
N HIS A 423 43.87 19.87 14.31
CA HIS A 423 43.13 18.83 13.59
C HIS A 423 42.54 19.32 12.25
N LEU A 424 41.87 20.47 12.27
CA LEU A 424 41.31 21.10 11.07
C LEU A 424 42.40 21.59 10.09
N GLY A 425 43.62 21.88 10.58
CA GLY A 425 44.76 22.22 9.75
C GLY A 425 45.25 21.02 8.93
N GLU A 426 45.27 19.84 9.53
CA GLU A 426 45.75 18.60 8.90
C GLU A 426 44.66 17.88 8.08
N HIS A 427 43.42 17.84 8.58
CA HIS A 427 42.34 17.04 8.00
C HIS A 427 41.39 17.86 7.10
N GLY A 428 41.51 19.19 7.09
CA GLY A 428 40.70 20.10 6.30
C GLY A 428 39.58 20.80 7.09
N ARG A 429 39.11 21.94 6.55
CA ARG A 429 38.16 22.88 7.20
C ARG A 429 36.78 22.95 6.54
N THR A 430 36.60 22.24 5.43
CA THR A 430 35.41 22.33 4.57
C THR A 430 34.62 21.02 4.62
N VAL A 431 33.49 20.98 3.90
CA VAL A 431 32.70 19.75 3.68
C VAL A 431 33.53 18.56 3.17
N CYS A 432 34.65 18.83 2.48
CA CYS A 432 35.56 17.82 1.96
C CYS A 432 36.61 17.34 2.96
N MET A 433 36.50 17.65 4.25
CA MET A 433 37.48 17.20 5.25
C MET A 433 37.57 15.68 5.34
N PHE A 434 38.76 15.18 5.69
CA PHE A 434 38.96 13.78 6.02
C PHE A 434 38.33 13.47 7.39
N ARG A 435 37.29 12.64 7.40
CA ARG A 435 36.65 12.16 8.64
C ARG A 435 37.33 10.87 9.08
N THR A 436 37.98 10.90 10.22
CA THR A 436 38.83 9.81 10.74
C THR A 436 38.43 9.42 12.16
N ASP A 437 38.95 8.29 12.66
CA ASP A 437 38.77 7.91 14.07
C ASP A 437 39.38 8.92 15.05
N THR A 438 40.44 9.62 14.65
CA THR A 438 40.94 10.79 15.41
C THR A 438 39.89 11.90 15.50
N THR A 439 39.14 12.15 14.42
CA THR A 439 38.01 13.09 14.46
C THR A 439 36.94 12.60 15.43
N ARG A 440 36.61 11.30 15.41
CA ARG A 440 35.65 10.70 16.35
C ARG A 440 36.08 10.89 17.80
N ARG A 441 37.33 10.56 18.13
CA ARG A 441 37.88 10.75 19.49
C ARG A 441 37.78 12.21 19.95
N LEU A 442 38.13 13.17 19.09
CA LEU A 442 37.99 14.59 19.41
C LEU A 442 36.52 14.98 19.64
N VAL A 443 35.59 14.47 18.85
CA VAL A 443 34.15 14.67 19.08
C VAL A 443 33.71 14.06 20.42
N ALA A 444 34.20 12.87 20.77
CA ALA A 444 33.92 12.19 22.04
C ALA A 444 34.48 12.95 23.25
N THR A 445 35.57 13.71 23.11
CA THR A 445 36.07 14.64 24.16
C THR A 445 35.27 15.95 24.24
N GLY A 446 34.56 16.31 23.18
CA GLY A 446 33.60 17.42 23.14
C GLY A 446 34.00 18.57 22.26
N LEU A 447 33.00 19.16 21.60
CA LEU A 447 33.23 20.30 20.73
C LEU A 447 33.38 21.59 21.55
N PRO A 448 34.33 22.47 21.18
CA PRO A 448 34.37 23.83 21.68
C PRO A 448 33.03 24.51 21.43
N ARG A 449 32.50 25.19 22.44
CA ARG A 449 31.16 25.81 22.37
C ARG A 449 31.04 26.83 21.23
N SER A 450 32.15 27.43 20.76
CA SER A 450 32.19 28.35 19.61
C SER A 450 32.10 27.67 18.27
N LEU A 451 32.48 26.40 18.21
CA LEU A 451 32.55 25.65 16.97
C LEU A 451 31.35 24.73 16.76
N ARG A 452 30.54 24.46 17.80
CA ARG A 452 29.38 23.54 17.74
C ARG A 452 28.48 23.78 16.53
N GLY A 453 27.82 24.93 16.42
CA GLY A 453 26.89 25.19 15.31
C GLY A 453 27.52 24.96 13.93
N ARG A 454 28.76 25.44 13.74
CA ARG A 454 29.50 25.25 12.48
C ARG A 454 29.89 23.79 12.22
N LEU A 455 30.36 23.07 13.23
CA LEU A 455 30.76 21.67 13.10
C LEU A 455 29.54 20.75 12.94
N TRP A 456 28.42 21.05 13.59
CA TRP A 456 27.15 20.36 13.38
C TRP A 456 26.67 20.54 11.94
N LEU A 457 26.73 21.75 11.39
CA LEU A 457 26.39 22.01 9.97
C LEU A 457 27.30 21.23 9.02
N LEU A 458 28.58 21.13 9.36
CA LEU A 458 29.58 20.40 8.60
C LEU A 458 29.35 18.89 8.63
N PHE A 459 29.13 18.31 9.82
CA PHE A 459 28.99 16.86 9.98
C PHE A 459 27.64 16.33 9.50
N SER A 460 26.56 17.09 9.69
CA SER A 460 25.23 16.79 9.15
C SER A 460 25.16 16.93 7.63
N GLY A 461 26.03 17.75 7.03
CA GLY A 461 25.98 18.11 5.61
C GLY A 461 25.03 19.27 5.30
N ALA A 462 24.34 19.83 6.29
CA ALA A 462 23.44 20.99 6.17
C ALA A 462 24.13 22.23 5.62
N MET A 463 25.45 22.38 5.84
CA MET A 463 26.26 23.45 5.23
C MET A 463 26.21 23.42 3.69
N THR A 464 26.02 22.23 3.11
CA THR A 464 25.82 22.08 1.67
C THR A 464 24.43 22.55 1.27
N ASP A 465 23.39 22.16 2.01
CA ASP A 465 22.02 22.53 1.66
C ASP A 465 21.78 24.04 1.76
N LEU A 466 22.27 24.67 2.85
CA LEU A 466 22.24 26.13 3.04
C LEU A 466 22.86 26.87 1.85
N ALA A 467 24.10 26.53 1.48
CA ALA A 467 24.81 27.21 0.41
C ALA A 467 24.21 26.94 -0.99
N SER A 468 23.42 25.87 -1.16
CA SER A 468 22.71 25.58 -2.40
C SER A 468 21.38 26.33 -2.52
N HIS A 469 20.86 26.91 -1.43
CA HIS A 469 19.55 27.58 -1.41
C HIS A 469 19.60 28.99 -0.81
N PRO A 470 20.34 29.95 -1.41
CA PRO A 470 20.41 31.31 -0.88
C PRO A 470 19.03 31.99 -0.74
N GLY A 471 18.78 32.56 0.45
CA GLY A 471 17.55 33.28 0.77
C GLY A 471 16.29 32.41 0.87
N TYR A 472 16.42 31.08 0.87
CA TYR A 472 15.29 30.16 0.91
C TYR A 472 14.54 30.20 2.25
N TYR A 473 15.26 30.19 3.37
CA TYR A 473 14.65 30.28 4.70
C TYR A 473 13.85 31.58 4.87
N GLY A 474 14.43 32.71 4.46
CA GLY A 474 13.75 34.01 4.52
C GLY A 474 12.44 34.03 3.71
N ARG A 475 12.39 33.39 2.54
CA ARG A 475 11.14 33.26 1.75
C ARG A 475 10.13 32.36 2.46
N LEU A 476 10.55 31.20 2.97
CA LEU A 476 9.67 30.28 3.69
C LEU A 476 9.02 30.94 4.90
N VAL A 477 9.80 31.69 5.70
CA VAL A 477 9.26 32.43 6.85
C VAL A 477 8.17 33.40 6.40
N GLN A 478 8.37 34.11 5.30
CA GLN A 478 7.35 35.03 4.76
C GLN A 478 6.10 34.28 4.30
N GLU A 479 6.27 33.14 3.64
CA GLU A 479 5.17 32.33 3.12
C GLU A 479 4.37 31.60 4.22
N SER A 480 4.99 31.30 5.36
CA SER A 480 4.38 30.62 6.50
C SER A 480 3.72 31.56 7.51
N LEU A 481 4.03 32.87 7.47
CA LEU A 481 3.45 33.87 8.38
C LEU A 481 1.92 33.92 8.25
N GLY A 482 1.23 33.84 9.40
CA GLY A 482 -0.23 34.00 9.49
C GLY A 482 -1.06 32.83 8.98
N ARG A 483 -0.45 31.69 8.61
CA ARG A 483 -1.20 30.46 8.30
C ARG A 483 -1.67 29.78 9.59
N CYS A 484 -2.93 29.35 9.60
CA CYS A 484 -3.47 28.51 10.67
C CYS A 484 -3.69 27.09 10.14
N CYS A 485 -2.99 26.13 10.73
CA CYS A 485 -3.19 24.70 10.55
C CYS A 485 -2.87 23.96 11.86
N LEU A 486 -3.19 22.65 11.92
CA LEU A 486 -2.92 21.81 13.10
C LEU A 486 -1.47 21.96 13.59
N ALA A 487 -0.49 21.88 12.69
CA ALA A 487 0.92 22.02 13.04
C ALA A 487 1.24 23.38 13.72
N THR A 488 0.67 24.50 13.25
CA THR A 488 0.90 25.81 13.87
C THR A 488 0.26 25.93 15.25
N GLU A 489 -0.91 25.32 15.47
CA GLU A 489 -1.58 25.30 16.78
C GLU A 489 -0.79 24.47 17.79
N GLU A 490 -0.28 23.31 17.37
CA GLU A 490 0.56 22.45 18.19
C GLU A 490 1.91 23.12 18.52
N ILE A 491 2.50 23.84 17.56
CA ILE A 491 3.70 24.63 17.80
C ILE A 491 3.43 25.67 18.90
N GLU A 492 2.38 26.49 18.79
CA GLU A 492 2.08 27.54 19.78
C GLU A 492 1.92 26.99 21.21
N ARG A 493 1.26 25.83 21.34
CA ARG A 493 1.10 25.13 22.62
C ARG A 493 2.46 24.72 23.23
N ASP A 494 3.44 24.44 22.38
CA ASP A 494 4.72 23.85 22.76
C ASP A 494 5.83 24.88 23.00
N LEU A 495 5.71 26.08 22.42
CA LEU A 495 6.75 27.11 22.51
C LEU A 495 7.18 27.42 23.95
N HIS A 496 6.22 27.66 24.85
CA HIS A 496 6.53 28.11 26.22
C HIS A 496 6.98 26.98 27.15
N ARG A 497 6.78 25.72 26.76
CA ARG A 497 7.30 24.54 27.49
C ARG A 497 8.64 24.04 26.96
N SER A 498 9.25 24.75 26.00
CA SER A 498 10.51 24.36 25.36
C SER A 498 11.73 24.97 26.08
N LEU A 499 12.45 24.17 26.86
CA LEU A 499 13.54 24.62 27.74
C LEU A 499 13.14 25.85 28.60
N PRO A 500 12.07 25.77 29.39
CA PRO A 500 11.49 26.93 30.10
C PRO A 500 12.46 27.57 31.10
N GLU A 501 13.42 26.79 31.62
CA GLU A 501 14.43 27.26 32.56
C GLU A 501 15.57 28.05 31.91
N HIS A 502 15.77 27.93 30.58
CA HIS A 502 16.90 28.56 29.92
C HIS A 502 16.59 30.04 29.59
N PRO A 503 17.46 31.01 29.96
CA PRO A 503 17.17 32.44 29.79
C PRO A 503 16.83 32.88 28.36
N ALA A 504 17.38 32.20 27.35
CA ALA A 504 17.08 32.51 25.95
C ALA A 504 15.58 32.37 25.59
N PHE A 505 14.87 31.42 26.19
CA PHE A 505 13.46 31.12 25.89
C PHE A 505 12.48 31.75 26.88
N GLN A 506 12.99 32.54 27.83
CA GLN A 506 12.18 33.42 28.69
C GLN A 506 11.98 34.80 28.04
N THR A 507 12.53 35.01 26.84
CA THR A 507 12.42 36.27 26.08
C THR A 507 11.56 36.08 24.84
N GLU A 508 10.79 37.12 24.48
CA GLU A 508 9.98 37.12 23.25
C GLU A 508 10.84 36.88 22.01
N ARG A 509 12.08 37.38 21.99
CA ARG A 509 13.03 37.18 20.89
C ARG A 509 13.34 35.69 20.66
N GLY A 510 13.63 34.93 21.73
CA GLY A 510 13.94 33.51 21.62
C GLY A 510 12.72 32.68 21.20
N ILE A 511 11.57 32.94 21.82
CA ILE A 511 10.30 32.30 21.46
C ILE A 511 9.89 32.61 20.02
N ALA A 512 10.07 33.85 19.56
CA ALA A 512 9.78 34.24 18.18
C ALA A 512 10.70 33.55 17.16
N ALA A 513 11.99 33.38 17.48
CA ALA A 513 12.93 32.64 16.64
C ALA A 513 12.53 31.15 16.56
N LEU A 514 12.20 30.53 17.70
CA LEU A 514 11.73 29.14 17.75
C LEU A 514 10.46 28.94 16.92
N ARG A 515 9.48 29.85 17.07
CA ARG A 515 8.26 29.86 16.26
C ARG A 515 8.58 29.91 14.76
N ARG A 516 9.43 30.83 14.32
CA ARG A 516 9.78 30.96 12.89
C ARG A 516 10.47 29.72 12.33
N VAL A 517 11.40 29.12 13.07
CA VAL A 517 12.11 27.90 12.64
C VAL A 517 11.13 26.72 12.50
N LEU A 518 10.29 26.47 13.50
CA LEU A 518 9.36 25.33 13.49
C LEU A 518 8.26 25.51 12.43
N THR A 519 7.68 26.71 12.32
CA THR A 519 6.63 26.99 11.33
C THR A 519 7.17 26.97 9.90
N ALA A 520 8.37 27.50 9.66
CA ALA A 520 9.01 27.41 8.34
C ALA A 520 9.32 25.96 7.96
N TYR A 521 9.72 25.12 8.92
CA TYR A 521 9.94 23.69 8.66
C TYR A 521 8.63 22.96 8.34
N ALA A 522 7.60 23.13 9.17
CA ALA A 522 6.30 22.50 8.95
C ALA A 522 5.69 22.91 7.60
N HIS A 523 5.93 24.16 7.17
CA HIS A 523 5.54 24.64 5.85
C HIS A 523 6.35 24.01 4.72
N ARG A 524 7.68 23.88 4.91
CA ARG A 524 8.58 23.28 3.93
C ARG A 524 8.20 21.84 3.60
N ASN A 525 7.84 21.06 4.62
CA ASN A 525 7.55 19.64 4.47
C ASN A 525 6.25 19.29 5.19
N PRO A 526 5.08 19.54 4.56
CA PRO A 526 3.78 19.29 5.18
C PRO A 526 3.50 17.81 5.49
N ARG A 527 4.23 16.89 4.86
CA ARG A 527 4.11 15.44 5.13
C ARG A 527 4.63 15.08 6.51
N ILE A 528 5.74 15.70 6.94
CA ILE A 528 6.25 15.58 8.31
C ILE A 528 5.50 16.56 9.23
N GLY A 529 5.28 17.79 8.75
CA GLY A 529 4.60 18.82 9.51
C GLY A 529 5.37 19.19 10.78
N TYR A 530 4.71 19.06 11.92
CA TYR A 530 5.30 19.25 13.25
C TYR A 530 5.05 18.02 14.10
N CYS A 531 6.12 17.49 14.71
CA CYS A 531 6.05 16.40 15.67
C CYS A 531 6.52 16.88 17.03
N GLN A 532 5.77 16.53 18.07
CA GLN A 532 6.13 16.84 19.45
C GLN A 532 7.49 16.20 19.78
N SER A 533 8.46 17.03 20.18
CA SER A 533 9.91 16.78 20.39
C SER A 533 10.78 17.67 19.51
N MET A 534 10.29 18.08 18.33
CA MET A 534 11.00 18.97 17.43
C MET A 534 11.29 20.34 18.06
N ASN A 535 10.38 20.83 18.89
CA ASN A 535 10.53 22.06 19.65
C ASN A 535 11.74 22.03 20.60
N ILE A 536 11.99 20.90 21.27
CA ILE A 536 13.15 20.73 22.16
C ILE A 536 14.44 20.75 21.35
N LEU A 537 14.48 20.01 20.25
CA LEU A 537 15.64 19.98 19.36
C LEU A 537 15.93 21.36 18.77
N ALA A 538 14.94 22.01 18.14
CA ALA A 538 15.08 23.32 17.53
C ALA A 538 15.54 24.39 18.54
N SER A 539 15.03 24.32 19.77
CA SER A 539 15.45 25.21 20.86
C SER A 539 16.94 25.06 21.17
N VAL A 540 17.44 23.83 21.28
CA VAL A 540 18.88 23.59 21.54
C VAL A 540 19.74 24.01 20.35
N LEU A 541 19.29 23.77 19.11
CA LEU A 541 20.01 24.22 17.92
C LEU A 541 20.17 25.75 17.89
N LEU A 542 19.12 26.49 18.25
CA LEU A 542 19.14 27.96 18.36
C LEU A 542 20.10 28.50 19.43
N LEU A 543 20.51 27.70 20.41
CA LEU A 543 21.51 28.10 21.41
C LEU A 543 22.94 28.12 20.85
N TYR A 544 23.21 27.34 19.80
CA TYR A 544 24.56 27.13 19.28
C TYR A 544 24.74 27.55 17.82
N ALA A 545 23.65 27.86 17.11
CA ALA A 545 23.65 28.26 15.72
C ALA A 545 22.77 29.51 15.49
N PRO A 546 23.11 30.36 14.50
CA PRO A 546 22.19 31.35 13.96
C PRO A 546 20.84 30.74 13.55
N GLU A 547 19.80 31.57 13.46
CA GLU A 547 18.43 31.11 13.20
C GLU A 547 18.27 30.29 11.91
N GLU A 548 18.82 30.78 10.79
CA GLU A 548 18.79 30.06 9.50
C GLU A 548 19.62 28.76 9.56
N ASP A 549 20.79 28.80 10.22
CA ASP A 549 21.62 27.62 10.41
C ASP A 549 20.90 26.55 11.23
N ALA A 550 20.19 26.95 12.29
CA ALA A 550 19.37 26.07 13.12
C ALA A 550 18.23 25.45 12.31
N PHE A 551 17.59 26.21 11.40
CA PHE A 551 16.61 25.67 10.46
C PHE A 551 17.21 24.57 9.57
N TRP A 552 18.38 24.80 8.96
CA TRP A 552 19.02 23.79 8.11
C TRP A 552 19.53 22.57 8.89
N LEU A 553 19.96 22.75 10.14
CA LEU A 553 20.25 21.64 11.04
C LEU A 553 18.99 20.82 11.31
N LEU A 554 17.86 21.46 11.61
CA LEU A 554 16.58 20.78 11.82
C LEU A 554 16.17 19.99 10.57
N VAL A 555 16.26 20.61 9.38
CA VAL A 555 16.02 19.94 8.09
C VAL A 555 16.90 18.70 7.94
N ALA A 556 18.21 18.83 8.22
CA ALA A 556 19.13 17.71 8.11
C ALA A 556 18.82 16.59 9.12
N VAL A 557 18.41 16.93 10.34
CA VAL A 557 18.03 15.93 11.34
C VAL A 557 16.76 15.18 10.91
N CYS A 558 15.69 15.90 10.59
CA CYS A 558 14.39 15.28 10.32
C CYS A 558 14.31 14.57 8.96
N GLU A 559 14.94 15.09 7.90
CA GLU A 559 14.77 14.52 6.54
C GLU A 559 15.85 13.48 6.18
N ARG A 560 17.02 13.54 6.85
CA ARG A 560 18.22 12.79 6.43
C ARG A 560 18.85 11.96 7.54
N MET A 561 19.08 12.51 8.74
CA MET A 561 19.77 11.76 9.79
C MET A 561 18.84 10.81 10.54
N LEU A 562 17.57 11.20 10.70
CA LEU A 562 16.52 10.46 11.39
C LEU A 562 15.28 10.38 10.49
N PRO A 563 15.36 9.67 9.34
CA PRO A 563 14.22 9.52 8.46
C PRO A 563 13.05 8.85 9.20
N ASP A 564 11.84 9.37 8.98
CA ASP A 564 10.58 8.79 9.48
C ASP A 564 10.44 8.83 11.02
N TYR A 565 11.34 9.55 11.73
CA TYR A 565 11.26 9.71 13.19
C TYR A 565 10.18 10.67 13.65
N PHE A 566 9.95 11.72 12.86
CA PHE A 566 9.11 12.86 13.21
C PHE A 566 7.83 12.90 12.37
N ASP A 567 7.45 11.79 11.72
CA ASP A 567 6.10 11.66 11.21
C ASP A 567 5.10 11.46 12.38
N HIS A 568 3.81 11.49 12.09
CA HIS A 568 2.72 11.33 13.06
C HIS A 568 2.68 9.95 13.72
N ARG A 569 3.25 8.92 13.07
CA ARG A 569 3.31 7.54 13.57
C ARG A 569 4.63 7.24 14.30
N VAL A 570 5.58 8.18 14.26
CA VAL A 570 6.97 8.07 14.74
C VAL A 570 7.64 6.74 14.33
N LEU A 571 7.38 6.29 13.08
CA LEU A 571 7.75 4.94 12.61
C LEU A 571 9.24 4.67 12.74
N GLY A 572 10.08 5.60 12.28
CA GLY A 572 11.54 5.47 12.35
C GLY A 572 12.06 5.33 13.78
N ALA A 573 11.48 6.08 14.73
CA ALA A 573 11.88 6.03 16.13
C ALA A 573 11.52 4.68 16.79
N GLN A 574 10.34 4.13 16.47
CA GLN A 574 9.92 2.80 16.94
C GLN A 574 10.73 1.66 16.30
N VAL A 575 11.13 1.83 15.03
CA VAL A 575 12.04 0.88 14.37
C VAL A 575 13.38 0.87 15.09
N ASP A 576 13.98 2.02 15.38
CA ASP A 576 15.27 2.08 16.08
C ASP A 576 15.17 1.70 17.56
N GLN A 577 14.00 1.84 18.19
CA GLN A 577 13.70 1.20 19.48
C GLN A 577 13.76 -0.32 19.39
N SER A 578 13.16 -0.91 18.36
CA SER A 578 13.23 -2.37 18.16
C SER A 578 14.65 -2.84 17.82
N VAL A 579 15.41 -2.02 17.08
CA VAL A 579 16.87 -2.23 16.86
C VAL A 579 17.60 -2.19 18.19
N PHE A 580 17.34 -1.19 19.04
CA PHE A 580 17.95 -1.07 20.37
C PHE A 580 17.69 -2.29 21.25
N GLU A 581 16.45 -2.80 21.27
CA GLU A 581 16.10 -4.02 22.01
C GLU A 581 16.83 -5.26 21.49
N GLU A 582 17.06 -5.34 20.16
CA GLU A 582 17.86 -6.41 19.60
C GLU A 582 19.32 -6.31 20.01
N LEU A 583 19.90 -5.12 19.93
CA LEU A 583 21.25 -4.87 20.42
C LEU A 583 21.39 -5.14 21.92
N LEU A 584 20.36 -4.84 22.71
CA LEU A 584 20.32 -5.16 24.13
C LEU A 584 20.37 -6.67 24.35
N ARG A 585 19.55 -7.44 23.61
CA ARG A 585 19.57 -8.91 23.66
C ARG A 585 20.91 -9.50 23.23
N GLU A 586 21.56 -8.91 22.23
CA GLU A 586 22.87 -9.37 21.75
C GLU A 586 24.01 -9.03 22.71
N ARG A 587 23.98 -7.85 23.35
CA ARG A 587 25.14 -7.30 24.09
C ARG A 587 25.02 -7.41 25.61
N LEU A 588 23.80 -7.43 26.15
CA LEU A 588 23.50 -7.55 27.57
C LEU A 588 22.35 -8.57 27.80
N PRO A 589 22.50 -9.84 27.41
CA PRO A 589 21.41 -10.83 27.40
C PRO A 589 20.79 -11.07 28.78
N GLU A 590 21.61 -11.17 29.83
CA GLU A 590 21.15 -11.36 31.21
C GLU A 590 20.22 -10.23 31.68
N LEU A 591 20.51 -9.01 31.21
CA LEU A 591 19.72 -7.84 31.52
C LEU A 591 18.44 -7.83 30.67
N ALA A 592 18.53 -8.18 29.38
CA ALA A 592 17.40 -8.20 28.45
C ALA A 592 16.27 -9.15 28.89
N GLU A 593 16.58 -10.30 29.50
CA GLU A 593 15.57 -11.25 30.02
C GLU A 593 14.81 -10.71 31.24
N ARG A 594 15.42 -9.78 31.99
CA ARG A 594 14.88 -9.23 33.24
C ARG A 594 14.33 -7.82 33.08
N LEU A 595 14.60 -7.19 31.95
CA LEU A 595 14.22 -5.81 31.74
C LEU A 595 12.72 -5.70 31.44
N PRO A 596 12.01 -4.73 32.05
CA PRO A 596 10.57 -4.66 31.90
C PRO A 596 10.14 -4.06 30.56
N SER A 597 8.88 -4.31 30.20
CA SER A 597 8.21 -3.72 29.02
C SER A 597 8.23 -2.19 29.01
N ALA A 598 8.29 -1.55 30.19
CA ALA A 598 8.37 -0.10 30.32
C ALA A 598 9.65 0.54 29.76
N LEU A 599 10.75 -0.23 29.55
CA LEU A 599 11.93 0.31 28.88
C LEU A 599 11.63 0.72 27.44
N ALA A 600 10.69 0.03 26.76
CA ALA A 600 10.28 0.43 25.43
C ALA A 600 9.80 1.90 25.47
N SER A 601 8.78 2.22 26.26
CA SER A 601 8.27 3.60 26.37
C SER A 601 9.33 4.63 26.76
N LEU A 602 10.26 4.28 27.67
CA LEU A 602 11.33 5.17 28.09
C LEU A 602 12.36 5.43 26.97
N SER A 603 12.84 4.37 26.31
CA SER A 603 13.84 4.46 25.24
C SER A 603 13.32 5.23 24.01
N LEU A 604 12.01 5.17 23.73
CA LEU A 604 11.40 5.99 22.67
C LEU A 604 11.59 7.49 22.95
N SER A 605 11.42 7.92 24.21
CA SER A 605 11.63 9.33 24.61
C SER A 605 13.09 9.76 24.46
N TRP A 606 14.04 8.86 24.75
CA TRP A 606 15.47 9.10 24.55
C TRP A 606 15.80 9.33 23.07
N PHE A 607 15.20 8.54 22.18
CA PHE A 607 15.46 8.64 20.74
C PHE A 607 14.79 9.84 20.09
N LEU A 608 13.54 10.14 20.43
CA LEU A 608 12.82 11.31 19.88
C LEU A 608 13.49 12.64 20.24
N THR A 609 14.05 12.73 21.44
CA THR A 609 14.70 13.97 21.92
C THR A 609 16.22 13.93 21.88
N LEU A 610 16.83 12.83 21.42
CA LEU A 610 18.29 12.63 21.46
C LEU A 610 18.88 12.87 22.86
N PHE A 611 18.20 12.33 23.88
CA PHE A 611 18.47 12.52 25.31
C PHE A 611 18.32 13.95 25.85
N LEU A 612 17.90 14.94 25.04
CA LEU A 612 17.76 16.34 25.49
C LEU A 612 16.75 16.52 26.63
N SER A 613 15.71 15.68 26.71
CA SER A 613 14.74 15.71 27.81
C SER A 613 15.05 14.73 28.93
N ALA A 614 16.13 13.96 28.82
CA ALA A 614 16.42 12.83 29.70
C ALA A 614 17.60 13.09 30.65
N MET A 615 18.47 14.07 30.36
CA MET A 615 19.64 14.41 31.18
C MET A 615 19.92 15.92 31.13
N PRO A 616 20.75 16.47 32.05
CA PRO A 616 21.09 17.89 32.06
C PRO A 616 21.64 18.40 30.72
N LEU A 617 21.26 19.63 30.32
CA LEU A 617 21.57 20.21 29.01
C LEU A 617 23.08 20.18 28.66
N GLY A 618 23.95 20.43 29.63
CA GLY A 618 25.41 20.39 29.43
C GLY A 618 25.90 19.01 28.96
N SER A 619 25.36 17.95 29.55
CA SER A 619 25.62 16.55 29.19
C SER A 619 24.93 16.17 27.88
N ALA A 620 23.67 16.54 27.70
CA ALA A 620 22.91 16.21 26.49
C ALA A 620 23.53 16.79 25.21
N VAL A 621 24.11 18.00 25.27
CA VAL A 621 24.79 18.61 24.12
C VAL A 621 26.05 17.83 23.70
N ARG A 622 26.72 17.13 24.65
CA ARG A 622 27.81 16.21 24.32
C ARG A 622 27.34 14.99 23.53
N VAL A 623 26.13 14.53 23.81
CA VAL A 623 25.47 13.46 23.03
C VAL A 623 25.16 13.95 21.62
N LEU A 624 24.65 15.19 21.48
CA LEU A 624 24.41 15.81 20.17
C LEU A 624 25.69 15.95 19.34
N ASP A 625 26.82 16.33 19.96
CA ASP A 625 28.11 16.37 19.28
C ASP A 625 28.44 15.02 18.60
N CYS A 626 28.25 13.92 19.35
CA CYS A 626 28.48 12.56 18.86
C CYS A 626 27.44 12.14 17.81
N PHE A 627 26.16 12.48 18.02
CA PHE A 627 25.09 12.21 17.06
C PHE A 627 25.34 12.90 15.71
N PHE A 628 25.73 14.17 15.69
CA PHE A 628 26.02 14.86 14.44
C PHE A 628 27.19 14.21 13.68
N PHE A 629 28.14 13.58 14.38
CA PHE A 629 29.29 12.91 13.78
C PHE A 629 29.05 11.43 13.41
N ASP A 630 28.49 10.60 14.28
CA ASP A 630 28.29 9.15 14.09
C ASP A 630 26.82 8.75 13.81
N GLY A 631 25.86 9.67 13.95
CA GLY A 631 24.45 9.44 13.65
C GLY A 631 23.76 8.68 14.77
N ILE A 632 22.70 7.92 14.43
CA ILE A 632 21.92 7.18 15.42
C ILE A 632 22.74 6.15 16.21
N ALA A 633 23.82 5.63 15.62
CA ALA A 633 24.68 4.64 16.25
C ALA A 633 25.21 5.12 17.62
N ALA A 634 25.60 6.40 17.73
CA ALA A 634 26.07 6.98 18.98
C ALA A 634 24.98 6.99 20.07
N VAL A 635 23.73 7.23 19.69
CA VAL A 635 22.59 7.28 20.60
C VAL A 635 22.23 5.88 21.09
N LEU A 636 22.23 4.89 20.19
CA LEU A 636 22.01 3.47 20.55
C LEU A 636 23.10 2.96 21.49
N GLN A 637 24.37 3.24 21.19
CA GLN A 637 25.51 2.85 22.03
C GLN A 637 25.44 3.50 23.42
N LEU A 638 25.09 4.79 23.48
CA LEU A 638 24.93 5.47 24.75
C LEU A 638 23.80 4.86 25.58
N GLY A 639 22.66 4.53 24.95
CA GLY A 639 21.58 3.83 25.63
C GLY A 639 22.03 2.49 26.24
N LEU A 640 22.83 1.71 25.52
CA LEU A 640 23.38 0.45 26.04
C LEU A 640 24.36 0.70 27.20
N ALA A 641 25.16 1.76 27.13
CA ALA A 641 26.07 2.14 28.21
C ALA A 641 25.33 2.58 29.48
N VAL A 642 24.25 3.35 29.33
CA VAL A 642 23.36 3.72 30.45
C VAL A 642 22.78 2.47 31.11
N LEU A 643 22.30 1.50 30.32
CA LEU A 643 21.76 0.25 30.85
C LEU A 643 22.84 -0.62 31.51
N ALA A 644 24.03 -0.72 30.90
CA ALA A 644 25.14 -1.48 31.45
C ALA A 644 25.66 -0.90 32.77
N ALA A 645 25.75 0.44 32.89
CA ALA A 645 26.13 1.11 34.12
C ALA A 645 25.18 0.80 35.28
N ASN A 646 23.89 0.60 34.96
CA ASN A 646 22.84 0.32 35.94
C ASN A 646 22.46 -1.16 36.03
N ALA A 647 23.16 -2.06 35.32
CA ALA A 647 22.72 -3.44 35.10
C ALA A 647 22.46 -4.23 36.40
N ARG A 648 23.32 -4.06 37.41
CA ARG A 648 23.17 -4.74 38.71
C ARG A 648 21.92 -4.28 39.45
N ALA A 649 21.71 -2.97 39.48
CA ALA A 649 20.59 -2.39 40.21
C ALA A 649 19.26 -2.63 39.49
N LEU A 650 19.25 -2.55 38.15
CA LEU A 650 18.12 -2.97 37.31
C LEU A 650 17.80 -4.45 37.47
N SER A 651 18.81 -5.32 37.53
CA SER A 651 18.58 -6.75 37.77
C SER A 651 17.97 -7.05 39.14
N SER A 652 18.07 -6.12 40.09
CA SER A 652 17.51 -6.23 41.44
C SER A 652 16.19 -5.47 41.62
N SER A 653 15.69 -4.78 40.59
CA SER A 653 14.43 -4.03 40.68
C SER A 653 13.24 -4.98 40.78
N ARG A 654 12.25 -4.61 41.60
CA ARG A 654 11.06 -5.42 41.86
C ARG A 654 9.94 -5.21 40.84
N ASP A 655 9.89 -4.03 40.25
CA ASP A 655 8.86 -3.61 39.29
C ASP A 655 9.38 -2.55 38.31
N ASP A 656 8.60 -2.31 37.26
CA ASP A 656 8.85 -1.34 36.19
C ASP A 656 9.05 0.09 36.73
N GLY A 657 8.26 0.50 37.74
CA GLY A 657 8.31 1.84 38.30
C GLY A 657 9.64 2.13 39.02
N GLN A 658 10.15 1.14 39.75
CA GLN A 658 11.46 1.22 40.40
C GLN A 658 12.59 1.30 39.38
N ALA A 659 12.54 0.50 38.31
CA ALA A 659 13.55 0.53 37.24
C ALA A 659 13.57 1.89 36.52
N LEU A 660 12.40 2.46 36.22
CA LEU A 660 12.28 3.78 35.60
C LEU A 660 12.83 4.89 36.51
N THR A 661 12.48 4.86 37.81
CA THR A 661 12.97 5.84 38.79
C THR A 661 14.49 5.79 38.91
N LEU A 662 15.06 4.58 38.88
CA LEU A 662 16.50 4.38 38.94
C LEU A 662 17.21 4.97 37.72
N LEU A 663 16.69 4.71 36.52
CA LEU A 663 17.25 5.25 35.28
C LEU A 663 17.13 6.77 35.21
N SER A 664 15.97 7.33 35.57
CA SER A 664 15.78 8.79 35.65
C SER A 664 16.78 9.40 36.61
N ARG A 665 16.88 8.87 37.84
CA ARG A 665 17.83 9.34 38.85
C ARG A 665 19.27 9.25 38.34
N PHE A 666 19.66 8.16 37.67
CA PHE A 666 21.01 8.04 37.12
C PHE A 666 21.28 9.14 36.09
N LEU A 667 20.37 9.34 35.13
CA LEU A 667 20.53 10.33 34.06
C LEU A 667 20.53 11.78 34.58
N ASP A 668 19.76 12.08 35.63
CA ASP A 668 19.74 13.40 36.29
C ASP A 668 21.08 13.76 36.94
N HIS A 669 21.86 12.76 37.36
CA HIS A 669 23.17 12.94 38.01
C HIS A 669 24.36 12.85 37.05
N ILE A 670 24.11 12.75 35.73
CA ILE A 670 25.18 12.82 34.73
C ILE A 670 25.60 14.28 34.53
N GLN A 671 26.85 14.59 34.85
CA GLN A 671 27.41 15.94 34.70
C GLN A 671 28.48 15.97 33.60
N SER A 672 28.80 17.19 33.16
CA SER A 672 29.94 17.46 32.28
C SER A 672 30.95 18.29 33.04
N GLU A 673 32.24 17.96 32.92
CA GLU A 673 33.34 18.74 33.51
C GLU A 673 33.30 20.26 33.23
N ASP A 674 32.65 20.68 32.13
CA ASP A 674 32.56 22.09 31.71
C ASP A 674 31.41 22.87 32.40
N SER A 675 30.57 22.22 33.23
CA SER A 675 29.44 22.86 33.90
C SER A 675 29.88 23.51 35.21
N PRO A 676 29.54 24.79 35.48
CA PRO A 676 29.66 25.32 36.84
C PRO A 676 28.71 24.50 37.73
N GLY A 677 29.23 23.93 38.81
CA GLY A 677 28.44 23.11 39.73
C GLY A 677 27.14 23.83 40.11
N LEU A 678 26.00 23.13 40.02
CA LEU A 678 24.72 23.65 40.47
C LEU A 678 24.81 24.04 41.95
N PRO A 679 24.23 25.19 42.37
CA PRO A 679 23.92 25.42 43.79
C PRO A 679 22.94 24.34 44.24
N ALA A 680 23.09 23.86 45.46
CA ALA A 680 22.39 22.70 46.03
C ALA A 680 20.84 22.81 46.13
N ASP A 681 20.19 23.83 45.55
CA ASP A 681 18.79 24.18 45.79
C ASP A 681 17.93 24.15 44.52
N SER A 682 17.92 23.04 43.76
CA SER A 682 16.93 22.80 42.69
C SER A 682 15.89 21.79 43.16
N HIS A 683 14.66 22.27 43.32
CA HIS A 683 13.52 21.62 43.96
C HIS A 683 13.00 20.37 43.22
N HIS A 684 13.64 19.21 43.38
CA HIS A 684 12.98 17.91 43.19
C HIS A 684 13.38 16.83 44.22
N ALA A 685 14.19 17.17 45.23
CA ALA A 685 14.49 16.30 46.35
C ALA A 685 13.37 16.34 47.41
N PHE A 686 12.18 15.83 47.07
CA PHE A 686 11.25 15.32 48.07
C PHE A 686 11.04 13.85 47.75
N LEU A 687 11.83 13.00 48.42
CA LEU A 687 11.44 11.74 49.06
C LEU A 687 12.72 10.94 49.41
N SER A 688 12.80 10.51 50.67
CA SER A 688 13.80 9.65 51.34
C SER A 688 15.09 10.30 51.88
N ASP A 689 15.11 10.45 53.21
CA ASP A 689 16.11 11.09 54.08
C ASP A 689 17.20 10.12 54.58
N ASP A 690 17.61 9.11 53.79
CA ASP A 690 18.50 8.05 54.32
C ASP A 690 19.39 7.32 53.28
N GLN A 691 19.81 7.96 52.19
CA GLN A 691 20.77 7.36 51.24
C GLN A 691 22.00 8.23 50.98
N GLU A 692 23.16 7.57 50.96
CA GLU A 692 24.47 8.10 50.55
C GLU A 692 24.36 9.01 49.30
N PRO A 693 25.19 10.06 49.20
CA PRO A 693 25.14 10.98 48.07
C PRO A 693 25.30 10.21 46.75
N PRO A 694 24.42 10.44 45.76
CA PRO A 694 24.48 9.74 44.48
C PRO A 694 25.83 9.97 43.79
N GLN A 695 26.46 8.89 43.30
CA GLN A 695 27.70 8.97 42.54
C GLN A 695 27.47 9.75 41.24
N VAL A 696 28.11 10.92 41.13
CA VAL A 696 28.11 11.72 39.90
C VAL A 696 28.94 10.99 38.84
N THR A 697 28.33 10.73 37.68
CA THR A 697 29.02 10.13 36.52
C THR A 697 29.33 11.22 35.50
N ASP A 698 30.57 11.29 35.02
CA ASP A 698 30.93 12.19 33.93
C ASP A 698 30.42 11.66 32.58
N ILE A 699 29.84 12.54 31.78
CA ILE A 699 29.31 12.20 30.44
C ILE A 699 30.42 11.78 29.47
N GLY A 700 31.62 12.35 29.58
CA GLY A 700 32.77 11.99 28.75
C GLY A 700 33.23 10.56 29.01
N ASP A 701 33.24 10.15 30.28
CA ASP A 701 33.50 8.76 30.68
C ASP A 701 32.43 7.81 30.13
N LEU A 702 31.15 8.17 30.25
CA LEU A 702 30.06 7.35 29.74
C LEU A 702 30.07 7.21 28.21
N ILE A 703 30.40 8.28 27.48
CA ILE A 703 30.56 8.25 26.01
C ILE A 703 31.77 7.39 25.62
N ARG A 704 32.89 7.49 26.34
CA ARG A 704 34.05 6.65 26.09
C ARG A 704 33.73 5.18 26.32
N ASP A 705 33.10 4.87 27.45
CA ASP A 705 32.62 3.53 27.79
C ASP A 705 31.66 2.98 26.73
N SER A 706 30.79 3.83 26.17
CA SER A 706 29.86 3.40 25.12
C SER A 706 30.59 2.95 23.85
N TYR A 707 31.59 3.71 23.42
CA TYR A 707 32.41 3.37 22.27
C TYR A 707 33.32 2.16 22.51
N GLU A 708 33.92 2.03 23.70
CA GLU A 708 34.83 0.94 24.03
C GLU A 708 34.09 -0.40 24.23
N LYS A 709 33.00 -0.40 25.00
CA LYS A 709 32.24 -1.62 25.32
C LYS A 709 31.36 -2.07 24.16
N PHE A 710 30.76 -1.12 23.45
CA PHE A 710 29.77 -1.43 22.41
C PHE A 710 30.30 -1.38 20.98
N GLY A 711 31.48 -0.78 20.74
CA GLY A 711 32.20 -0.79 19.46
C GLY A 711 31.44 -0.13 18.31
N PRO A 712 32.09 0.26 17.20
CA PRO A 712 31.40 0.87 16.06
C PRO A 712 30.47 -0.16 15.40
N GLN A 713 29.17 0.08 15.45
CA GLN A 713 28.23 -0.66 14.62
C GLN A 713 28.35 -0.18 13.18
N SER A 714 28.43 -1.11 12.23
CA SER A 714 28.44 -0.73 10.83
C SER A 714 27.08 -0.14 10.46
N VAL A 715 27.08 0.92 9.65
CA VAL A 715 25.83 1.52 9.13
C VAL A 715 25.01 0.46 8.39
N GLU A 716 25.68 -0.45 7.68
CA GLU A 716 25.05 -1.58 7.00
C GLU A 716 24.29 -2.51 7.95
N GLN A 717 24.87 -2.84 9.11
CA GLN A 717 24.21 -3.68 10.12
C GLN A 717 22.97 -2.97 10.67
N ILE A 718 23.06 -1.68 11.00
CA ILE A 718 21.93 -0.89 11.49
C ILE A 718 20.81 -0.83 10.44
N GLU A 719 21.13 -0.52 9.19
CA GLU A 719 20.12 -0.47 8.11
C GLU A 719 19.46 -1.83 7.86
N ARG A 720 20.22 -2.93 7.94
CA ARG A 720 19.67 -4.29 7.85
C ARG A 720 18.71 -4.58 9.00
N MET A 721 19.09 -4.25 10.24
CA MET A 721 18.20 -4.39 11.39
C MET A 721 16.94 -3.50 11.24
N ARG A 722 17.09 -2.25 10.79
CA ARG A 722 15.97 -1.33 10.50
C ARG A 722 15.00 -1.94 9.49
N CYS A 723 15.49 -2.51 8.39
CA CYS A 723 14.68 -3.18 7.37
C CYS A 723 13.80 -4.28 7.98
N ARG A 724 14.42 -5.20 8.76
CA ARG A 724 13.71 -6.32 9.38
C ARG A 724 12.75 -5.87 10.49
N HIS A 725 13.12 -4.88 11.29
CA HIS A 725 12.26 -4.34 12.36
C HIS A 725 11.10 -3.52 11.83
N ARG A 726 11.25 -2.85 10.68
CA ARG A 726 10.15 -2.10 10.06
C ARG A 726 8.97 -2.99 9.70
N ILE A 727 9.22 -4.22 9.23
CA ILE A 727 8.18 -5.23 9.01
C ILE A 727 7.35 -5.41 10.29
N ARG A 728 8.03 -5.64 11.42
CA ARG A 728 7.38 -5.85 12.73
C ARG A 728 6.62 -4.63 13.22
N VAL A 729 7.21 -3.44 13.10
CA VAL A 729 6.60 -2.18 13.56
C VAL A 729 5.33 -1.89 12.75
N LEU A 730 5.39 -1.94 11.41
CA LEU A 730 4.21 -1.72 10.57
C LEU A 730 3.10 -2.73 10.87
N GLN A 731 3.44 -4.01 11.06
CA GLN A 731 2.48 -5.04 11.45
C GLN A 731 1.89 -4.82 12.84
N GLY A 732 2.69 -4.29 13.78
CA GLY A 732 2.21 -3.89 15.12
C GLY A 732 1.20 -2.74 15.06
N HIS A 733 1.44 -1.75 14.20
CA HIS A 733 0.47 -0.68 13.92
C HIS A 733 -0.82 -1.23 13.34
N GLU A 734 -0.74 -2.11 12.34
CA GLU A 734 -1.91 -2.76 11.75
C GLU A 734 -2.69 -3.61 12.75
N GLY A 735 -2.00 -4.35 13.62
CA GLY A 735 -2.62 -5.12 14.70
C GLY A 735 -3.34 -4.22 15.70
N THR A 736 -2.72 -3.10 16.08
CA THR A 736 -3.32 -2.10 16.98
C THR A 736 -4.55 -1.44 16.34
N ALA A 737 -4.46 -1.06 15.07
CA ALA A 737 -5.56 -0.51 14.30
C ALA A 737 -6.74 -1.50 14.26
N LYS A 738 -6.49 -2.76 13.89
CA LYS A 738 -7.50 -3.84 13.92
C LYS A 738 -8.19 -3.96 15.27
N GLN A 739 -7.42 -4.02 16.37
CA GLN A 739 -7.99 -4.13 17.71
C GLN A 739 -8.85 -2.91 18.09
N ASN A 740 -8.49 -1.71 17.62
CA ASN A 740 -9.31 -0.51 17.80
C ASN A 740 -10.62 -0.60 17.00
N VAL A 741 -10.60 -1.12 15.76
CA VAL A 741 -11.82 -1.38 14.98
C VAL A 741 -12.74 -2.36 15.70
N LEU A 742 -12.21 -3.52 16.10
CA LEU A 742 -12.99 -4.56 16.77
C LEU A 742 -13.59 -4.07 18.09
N ARG A 743 -12.89 -3.20 18.84
CA ARG A 743 -13.42 -2.59 20.07
C ARG A 743 -14.59 -1.64 19.82
N VAL A 744 -14.60 -0.94 18.70
CA VAL A 744 -15.67 0.00 18.33
C VAL A 744 -16.86 -0.73 17.73
N VAL A 745 -16.63 -1.72 16.87
CA VAL A 745 -17.71 -2.44 16.16
C VAL A 745 -18.30 -3.57 17.00
N GLY A 746 -17.51 -4.23 17.84
CA GLY A 746 -17.93 -5.39 18.64
C GLY A 746 -19.20 -5.18 19.48
N PRO A 747 -19.39 -4.04 20.17
CA PRO A 747 -20.63 -3.77 20.92
C PRO A 747 -21.89 -3.56 20.06
N GLU A 748 -21.73 -3.35 18.74
CA GLU A 748 -22.82 -3.03 17.82
C GLU A 748 -23.32 -4.24 17.03
N VAL A 749 -22.64 -5.38 17.15
CA VAL A 749 -22.94 -6.61 16.43
C VAL A 749 -22.97 -7.80 17.39
N SER A 750 -23.73 -8.82 17.02
CA SER A 750 -23.93 -10.04 17.83
C SER A 750 -22.91 -11.14 17.52
N PHE A 751 -21.96 -10.91 16.61
CA PHE A 751 -20.90 -11.86 16.28
C PHE A 751 -19.97 -12.15 17.47
N PRO A 752 -19.57 -13.43 17.67
CA PRO A 752 -18.49 -13.76 18.59
C PRO A 752 -17.19 -13.00 18.24
N PRO A 753 -16.35 -12.62 19.23
CA PRO A 753 -15.12 -11.87 18.97
C PRO A 753 -14.18 -12.54 17.96
N ASP A 754 -14.04 -13.86 18.02
CA ASP A 754 -13.21 -14.64 17.11
C ASP A 754 -13.73 -14.56 15.67
N ASP A 755 -15.04 -14.68 15.46
CA ASP A 755 -15.66 -14.65 14.13
C ASP A 755 -15.62 -13.23 13.53
N LEU A 756 -15.81 -12.20 14.37
CA LEU A 756 -15.71 -10.80 13.94
C LEU A 756 -14.27 -10.44 13.54
N GLU A 757 -13.28 -10.96 14.27
CA GLU A 757 -11.87 -10.83 13.92
C GLU A 757 -11.57 -11.47 12.55
N GLU A 758 -12.08 -12.67 12.29
CA GLU A 758 -11.92 -13.36 11.01
C GLU A 758 -12.63 -12.63 9.86
N LEU A 759 -13.81 -12.07 10.11
CA LEU A 759 -14.57 -11.27 9.15
C LEU A 759 -13.80 -10.00 8.77
N TYR A 760 -13.19 -9.31 9.75
CA TYR A 760 -12.32 -8.16 9.49
C TYR A 760 -11.12 -8.53 8.62
N ASP A 761 -10.47 -9.65 8.90
CA ASP A 761 -9.32 -10.10 8.10
C ASP A 761 -9.71 -10.42 6.65
N LEU A 762 -10.90 -10.99 6.41
CA LEU A 762 -11.43 -11.20 5.06
C LEU A 762 -11.70 -9.87 4.35
N PHE A 763 -12.33 -8.93 5.06
CA PHE A 763 -12.64 -7.59 4.54
C PHE A 763 -11.36 -6.84 4.13
N LYS A 764 -10.37 -6.79 5.03
CA LYS A 764 -9.07 -6.17 4.76
C LYS A 764 -8.34 -6.88 3.63
N ARG A 765 -8.40 -8.22 3.54
CA ARG A 765 -7.77 -8.96 2.45
C ARG A 765 -8.37 -8.60 1.09
N GLU A 766 -9.68 -8.41 1.00
CA GLU A 766 -10.32 -8.01 -0.26
C GLU A 766 -9.85 -6.62 -0.72
N HIS A 767 -9.66 -5.71 0.24
CA HIS A 767 -9.03 -4.43 -0.02
C HIS A 767 -7.62 -4.62 -0.61
N MET A 768 -6.77 -5.44 0.03
CA MET A 768 -5.39 -5.68 -0.39
C MET A 768 -5.27 -6.33 -1.79
N LEU A 769 -6.16 -7.26 -2.13
CA LEU A 769 -6.20 -7.92 -3.45
C LEU A 769 -6.45 -6.93 -4.60
N SER A 770 -7.12 -5.80 -4.33
CA SER A 770 -7.23 -4.72 -5.32
C SER A 770 -5.91 -3.99 -5.51
N CYS A 771 -5.20 -3.70 -4.41
CA CYS A 771 -3.92 -3.00 -4.42
C CYS A 771 -2.79 -3.79 -5.08
N TYR A 772 -2.89 -5.12 -5.17
CA TYR A 772 -1.88 -5.95 -5.82
C TYR A 772 -1.92 -5.89 -7.35
N TRP A 773 -3.14 -5.91 -7.93
CA TRP A 773 -3.33 -6.22 -9.35
C TRP A 773 -4.22 -5.22 -10.12
N GLU A 774 -4.90 -4.29 -9.44
CA GLU A 774 -5.66 -3.23 -10.12
C GLU A 774 -4.79 -1.99 -10.33
N GLN A 775 -4.94 -1.35 -11.49
CA GLN A 775 -4.31 -0.05 -11.73
C GLN A 775 -4.94 1.01 -10.82
N PRO A 776 -4.15 1.94 -10.24
CA PRO A 776 -4.68 3.04 -9.45
C PRO A 776 -5.61 3.88 -10.32
N ARG A 777 -6.90 3.86 -10.00
CA ARG A 777 -7.90 4.70 -10.67
C ARG A 777 -7.93 6.07 -10.00
N PRO A 778 -8.13 7.17 -10.75
CA PRO A 778 -8.40 8.48 -10.16
C PRO A 778 -9.76 8.41 -9.45
N GLY A 779 -9.75 8.31 -8.12
CA GLY A 779 -10.92 8.20 -7.25
C GLY A 779 -10.53 8.45 -5.79
N PRO A 780 -11.50 8.53 -4.86
CA PRO A 780 -11.21 8.72 -3.43
C PRO A 780 -10.32 7.59 -2.89
N ALA A 781 -9.37 7.93 -2.02
CA ALA A 781 -8.44 6.96 -1.45
C ALA A 781 -9.21 5.91 -0.64
N ARG A 782 -9.11 4.64 -1.06
CA ARG A 782 -9.76 3.49 -0.40
C ARG A 782 -9.16 3.19 0.99
N HIS A 783 -8.01 3.79 1.30
CA HIS A 783 -7.39 3.78 2.63
C HIS A 783 -6.99 5.20 3.04
N ASP A 784 -7.47 5.67 4.19
CA ASP A 784 -7.23 7.01 4.72
C ASP A 784 -6.90 6.95 6.22
N PRO A 785 -5.60 7.02 6.58
CA PRO A 785 -5.15 6.99 7.97
C PRO A 785 -5.67 8.10 8.86
N SER A 786 -6.07 9.24 8.27
CA SER A 786 -6.55 10.41 9.01
C SER A 786 -7.97 10.20 9.57
N ARG A 787 -8.67 9.16 9.11
CA ARG A 787 -10.02 8.80 9.55
C ARG A 787 -10.01 7.95 10.83
N PRO A 788 -11.16 7.89 11.55
CA PRO A 788 -11.34 6.95 12.64
C PRO A 788 -11.03 5.52 12.20
N TYR A 789 -10.44 4.71 13.10
CA TYR A 789 -9.96 3.36 12.79
C TYR A 789 -10.96 2.49 11.99
N ALA A 790 -12.24 2.51 12.37
CA ALA A 790 -13.28 1.70 11.74
C ALA A 790 -13.60 2.08 10.28
N GLU A 791 -13.12 3.25 9.82
CA GLU A 791 -13.33 3.79 8.48
C GLU A 791 -12.04 3.88 7.66
N GLN A 792 -10.90 3.46 8.23
CA GLN A 792 -9.60 3.53 7.55
C GLN A 792 -9.58 2.64 6.31
N TYR A 793 -10.15 1.43 6.38
CA TYR A 793 -10.30 0.54 5.24
C TYR A 793 -11.72 0.63 4.68
N ARG A 794 -11.83 0.90 3.39
CA ARG A 794 -13.09 0.90 2.66
C ARG A 794 -12.99 0.06 1.38
N ILE A 795 -14.14 -0.47 0.96
CA ILE A 795 -14.27 -1.31 -0.23
C ILE A 795 -15.30 -0.73 -1.19
N ASP A 796 -15.10 -0.94 -2.50
CA ASP A 796 -16.05 -0.54 -3.53
C ASP A 796 -17.13 -1.62 -3.79
N SER A 797 -18.05 -1.33 -4.71
CA SER A 797 -19.17 -2.22 -5.04
C SER A 797 -18.72 -3.59 -5.55
N ARG A 798 -17.63 -3.66 -6.31
CA ARG A 798 -17.11 -4.92 -6.86
C ARG A 798 -16.49 -5.78 -5.77
N GLN A 799 -15.72 -5.16 -4.87
CA GLN A 799 -15.14 -5.84 -3.71
C GLN A 799 -16.21 -6.30 -2.73
N PHE A 800 -17.22 -5.45 -2.48
CA PHE A 800 -18.38 -5.79 -1.67
C PHE A 800 -19.11 -7.00 -2.23
N ALA A 801 -19.39 -7.03 -3.54
CA ALA A 801 -20.11 -8.15 -4.16
C ALA A 801 -19.39 -9.50 -3.99
N ARG A 802 -18.05 -9.53 -4.05
CA ARG A 802 -17.28 -10.76 -3.81
C ARG A 802 -17.36 -11.23 -2.37
N LEU A 803 -17.18 -10.32 -1.42
CA LEU A 803 -17.31 -10.66 -0.01
C LEU A 803 -18.73 -11.12 0.27
N PHE A 804 -19.73 -10.42 -0.24
CA PHE A 804 -21.14 -10.80 -0.12
C PHE A 804 -21.37 -12.22 -0.64
N GLN A 805 -20.86 -12.59 -1.81
CA GLN A 805 -20.99 -13.95 -2.35
C GLN A 805 -20.34 -15.01 -1.45
N LEU A 806 -19.23 -14.68 -0.78
CA LEU A 806 -18.50 -15.62 0.07
C LEU A 806 -19.13 -15.79 1.46
N VAL A 807 -19.58 -14.69 2.08
CA VAL A 807 -19.98 -14.68 3.49
C VAL A 807 -21.47 -14.41 3.74
N SER A 808 -22.25 -14.01 2.73
CA SER A 808 -23.69 -13.83 2.92
C SER A 808 -24.41 -15.17 3.13
N PRO A 809 -25.42 -15.23 4.01
CA PRO A 809 -26.32 -16.37 4.07
C PRO A 809 -27.34 -16.37 2.92
N TRP A 810 -27.51 -15.25 2.22
CA TRP A 810 -28.51 -15.03 1.16
C TRP A 810 -27.90 -15.21 -0.23
N THR A 811 -27.22 -16.33 -0.48
CA THR A 811 -26.66 -16.67 -1.78
C THR A 811 -27.71 -17.37 -2.65
N CYS A 812 -28.20 -16.69 -3.70
CA CYS A 812 -29.35 -17.08 -4.52
C CYS A 812 -28.96 -17.35 -5.99
N GLY A 813 -27.89 -18.12 -6.21
CA GLY A 813 -27.36 -18.38 -7.55
C GLY A 813 -27.07 -17.09 -8.34
N ALA A 814 -27.60 -16.97 -9.55
CA ALA A 814 -27.43 -15.81 -10.43
C ALA A 814 -27.97 -14.49 -9.83
N HIS A 815 -28.93 -14.54 -8.90
CA HIS A 815 -29.53 -13.35 -8.27
C HIS A 815 -28.66 -12.75 -7.16
N THR A 816 -27.62 -13.47 -6.71
CA THR A 816 -26.71 -13.00 -5.64
C THR A 816 -26.04 -11.68 -5.98
N GLY A 817 -25.63 -11.48 -7.25
CA GLY A 817 -24.97 -10.24 -7.68
C GLY A 817 -25.88 -9.02 -7.59
N ILE A 818 -27.16 -9.19 -7.97
CA ILE A 818 -28.17 -8.13 -7.89
C ILE A 818 -28.41 -7.76 -6.43
N LEU A 819 -28.57 -8.76 -5.56
CA LEU A 819 -28.78 -8.52 -4.13
C LEU A 819 -27.58 -7.80 -3.50
N ALA A 820 -26.36 -8.17 -3.88
CA ALA A 820 -25.16 -7.51 -3.41
C ALA A 820 -25.09 -6.03 -3.85
N GLU A 821 -25.43 -5.71 -5.10
CA GLU A 821 -25.44 -4.34 -5.60
C GLU A 821 -26.49 -3.47 -4.93
N ARG A 822 -27.71 -3.99 -4.72
CA ARG A 822 -28.76 -3.30 -3.96
C ARG A 822 -28.34 -3.07 -2.52
N THR A 823 -27.70 -4.07 -1.90
CA THR A 823 -27.18 -3.95 -0.53
C THR A 823 -26.07 -2.91 -0.44
N PHE A 824 -25.18 -2.87 -1.42
CA PHE A 824 -24.14 -1.85 -1.49
C PHE A 824 -24.75 -0.44 -1.54
N ARG A 825 -25.71 -0.20 -2.45
CA ARG A 825 -26.39 1.11 -2.58
C ARG A 825 -27.16 1.51 -1.32
N LEU A 826 -27.73 0.54 -0.61
CA LEU A 826 -28.43 0.81 0.64
C LEU A 826 -27.48 1.25 1.77
N LEU A 827 -26.23 0.77 1.75
CA LEU A 827 -25.23 1.05 2.79
C LEU A 827 -24.34 2.27 2.46
N ASP A 828 -24.26 2.68 1.19
CA ASP A 828 -23.53 3.86 0.71
C ASP A 828 -24.31 5.16 0.98
N ASP A 829 -24.58 5.44 2.26
CA ASP A 829 -25.30 6.65 2.69
C ASP A 829 -24.53 7.95 2.33
N SER A 830 -23.20 7.88 2.25
CA SER A 830 -22.32 8.99 1.86
C SER A 830 -22.30 9.28 0.37
N THR A 831 -22.81 8.36 -0.47
CA THR A 831 -22.73 8.41 -1.94
C THR A 831 -21.30 8.55 -2.47
N ASP A 832 -20.30 8.13 -1.69
CA ASP A 832 -18.88 8.17 -2.05
C ASP A 832 -18.39 6.86 -2.68
N HIS A 833 -19.33 5.93 -2.94
CA HIS A 833 -19.08 4.64 -3.57
C HIS A 833 -18.10 3.76 -2.80
N LEU A 834 -18.09 3.91 -1.47
CA LEU A 834 -17.20 3.20 -0.57
C LEU A 834 -17.90 2.79 0.72
N ILE A 835 -17.73 1.53 1.13
CA ILE A 835 -18.30 1.00 2.37
C ILE A 835 -17.18 0.68 3.37
N ALA A 836 -17.36 1.12 4.61
CA ALA A 836 -16.49 0.80 5.73
C ALA A 836 -16.86 -0.55 6.40
N PHE A 837 -15.92 -1.15 7.12
CA PHE A 837 -16.12 -2.44 7.80
C PHE A 837 -17.33 -2.44 8.74
N ARG A 838 -17.56 -1.33 9.45
CA ARG A 838 -18.69 -1.19 10.39
C ARG A 838 -20.05 -1.45 9.72
N ALA A 839 -20.32 -0.80 8.59
CA ALA A 839 -21.59 -0.95 7.87
C ALA A 839 -21.73 -2.36 7.26
N PHE A 840 -20.63 -2.91 6.76
CA PHE A 840 -20.59 -4.29 6.25
C PHE A 840 -20.90 -5.32 7.34
N ALA A 841 -20.25 -5.20 8.51
CA ALA A 841 -20.45 -6.10 9.65
C ALA A 841 -21.87 -6.00 10.22
N ALA A 842 -22.40 -4.79 10.40
CA ALA A 842 -23.77 -4.59 10.88
C ALA A 842 -24.81 -5.20 9.94
N CYS A 843 -24.64 -5.04 8.62
CA CYS A 843 -25.54 -5.63 7.64
C CYS A 843 -25.53 -7.16 7.69
N LEU A 844 -24.36 -7.79 7.78
CA LEU A 844 -24.25 -9.24 7.94
C LEU A 844 -24.82 -9.72 9.28
N ASP A 845 -24.65 -8.94 10.35
CA ASP A 845 -25.21 -9.27 11.66
C ASP A 845 -26.75 -9.34 11.60
N THR A 846 -27.41 -8.39 10.92
CA THR A 846 -28.85 -8.47 10.67
C THR A 846 -29.24 -9.74 9.91
N MET A 847 -28.45 -10.16 8.92
CA MET A 847 -28.74 -11.36 8.13
C MET A 847 -28.59 -12.67 8.91
N TYR A 848 -27.58 -12.76 9.80
CA TYR A 848 -27.30 -13.96 10.59
C TYR A 848 -28.08 -14.00 11.90
N ASN A 849 -28.02 -12.92 12.68
CA ASN A 849 -28.44 -12.84 14.08
C ASN A 849 -29.69 -11.98 14.29
N GLY A 850 -30.13 -11.21 13.29
CA GLY A 850 -31.33 -10.38 13.40
C GLY A 850 -32.61 -11.18 13.56
N GLU A 851 -33.59 -10.59 14.25
CA GLU A 851 -34.95 -11.15 14.36
C GLU A 851 -35.65 -11.14 12.98
N MET A 852 -36.69 -11.97 12.79
CA MET A 852 -37.45 -11.99 11.53
C MET A 852 -37.90 -10.60 11.09
N ASN A 853 -38.34 -9.75 12.02
CA ASN A 853 -38.77 -8.39 11.72
C ASN A 853 -37.66 -7.56 11.07
N GLU A 854 -36.43 -7.65 11.59
CA GLU A 854 -35.27 -6.93 11.10
C GLU A 854 -34.80 -7.47 9.74
N LYS A 855 -34.80 -8.80 9.57
CA LYS A 855 -34.47 -9.46 8.30
C LYS A 855 -35.44 -9.08 7.18
N ILE A 856 -36.75 -9.11 7.46
CA ILE A 856 -37.78 -8.69 6.50
C ILE A 856 -37.71 -7.19 6.24
N LYS A 857 -37.40 -6.36 7.25
CA LYS A 857 -37.21 -4.91 7.08
C LYS A 857 -36.02 -4.60 6.18
N LEU A 858 -34.91 -5.33 6.33
CA LEU A 858 -33.75 -5.23 5.44
C LEU A 858 -34.13 -5.63 4.01
N LEU A 859 -34.77 -6.79 3.82
CA LEU A 859 -35.26 -7.21 2.50
C LEU A 859 -36.22 -6.18 1.89
N TYR A 860 -37.14 -5.62 2.66
CA TYR A 860 -38.05 -4.57 2.21
C TYR A 860 -37.28 -3.35 1.68
N ARG A 861 -36.29 -2.86 2.46
CA ARG A 861 -35.45 -1.71 2.08
C ARG A 861 -34.62 -1.96 0.82
N LEU A 862 -34.22 -3.20 0.55
CA LEU A 862 -33.49 -3.56 -0.67
C LEU A 862 -34.36 -3.50 -1.94
N HIS A 863 -35.69 -3.45 -1.80
CA HIS A 863 -36.64 -3.47 -2.92
C HIS A 863 -37.35 -2.13 -3.11
N ILE A 864 -36.88 -1.06 -2.46
CA ILE A 864 -37.37 0.31 -2.64
C ILE A 864 -36.17 1.26 -2.86
N PRO A 865 -36.37 2.46 -3.44
CA PRO A 865 -35.33 3.48 -3.54
C PRO A 865 -34.76 3.86 -2.15
N PRO A 866 -33.44 4.11 -2.04
CA PRO A 866 -32.44 4.23 -3.11
C PRO A 866 -31.79 2.90 -3.54
N ALA A 867 -32.12 1.79 -2.86
CA ALA A 867 -31.47 0.49 -3.10
C ALA A 867 -31.92 -0.16 -4.41
N LEU A 868 -33.13 0.12 -4.90
CA LEU A 868 -33.63 -0.28 -6.21
C LEU A 868 -33.60 0.93 -7.18
N THR A 869 -33.10 0.74 -8.41
CA THR A 869 -33.00 1.79 -9.45
C THR A 869 -33.86 1.46 -10.66
N GLU A 870 -34.24 2.47 -11.44
CA GLU A 870 -35.06 2.30 -12.65
C GLU A 870 -34.38 1.41 -13.72
N ASP A 871 -33.04 1.46 -13.78
CA ASP A 871 -32.17 0.69 -14.69
C ASP A 871 -32.01 -0.79 -14.31
N ASP A 872 -32.50 -1.24 -13.14
CA ASP A 872 -32.61 -2.66 -12.81
C ASP A 872 -33.74 -3.28 -13.68
N GLN A 873 -33.48 -3.41 -15.00
CA GLN A 873 -34.37 -4.09 -15.95
C GLN A 873 -34.61 -5.52 -15.46
N ASP A 874 -35.84 -5.99 -15.66
CA ASP A 874 -36.36 -7.26 -15.18
C ASP A 874 -35.31 -8.37 -15.18
N SER A 875 -34.84 -8.69 -13.97
CA SER A 875 -34.05 -9.86 -13.65
C SER A 875 -34.48 -11.04 -14.55
N GLN A 876 -33.64 -11.40 -15.52
CA GLN A 876 -33.78 -12.62 -16.30
C GLN A 876 -33.53 -13.81 -15.36
N SER A 877 -34.52 -14.09 -14.53
CA SER A 877 -34.61 -15.34 -13.80
C SER A 877 -34.71 -16.48 -14.83
N PRO A 878 -34.07 -17.63 -14.61
CA PRO A 878 -34.27 -18.83 -15.44
C PRO A 878 -35.73 -19.32 -15.42
N LEU A 879 -36.58 -18.75 -14.56
CA LEU A 879 -38.03 -18.85 -14.65
C LEU A 879 -38.51 -18.12 -15.90
N LYS A 880 -38.53 -18.83 -17.04
CA LYS A 880 -39.45 -18.53 -18.13
C LYS A 880 -40.83 -18.29 -17.50
N ASN A 881 -41.36 -17.07 -17.59
CA ASN A 881 -42.77 -16.82 -17.31
C ASN A 881 -43.59 -17.89 -18.03
N PRO A 882 -44.42 -18.68 -17.31
CA PRO A 882 -45.65 -18.16 -16.74
C PRO A 882 -46.10 -18.87 -15.44
N LEU A 883 -45.96 -18.23 -14.27
CA LEU A 883 -46.73 -18.62 -13.08
C LEU A 883 -47.49 -17.45 -12.44
N LEU A 884 -47.21 -16.20 -12.83
CA LEU A 884 -47.98 -15.01 -12.47
C LEU A 884 -48.98 -14.58 -13.57
N SER A 885 -49.35 -15.48 -14.48
CA SER A 885 -50.51 -15.24 -15.35
C SER A 885 -51.77 -15.44 -14.52
N THR A 886 -52.49 -14.35 -14.29
CA THR A 886 -53.79 -14.25 -13.59
C THR A 886 -54.94 -14.98 -14.31
N SER A 887 -54.66 -16.07 -15.02
CA SER A 887 -55.61 -16.75 -15.92
C SER A 887 -55.70 -18.26 -15.68
N ARG A 888 -55.57 -18.74 -14.44
CA ARG A 888 -56.05 -20.08 -14.05
C ARG A 888 -56.98 -20.00 -12.84
N PRO A 889 -58.17 -20.61 -12.90
CA PRO A 889 -59.07 -20.67 -11.75
C PRO A 889 -58.48 -21.61 -10.71
N LEU A 890 -58.12 -21.08 -9.54
CA LEU A 890 -57.69 -21.89 -8.39
C LEU A 890 -58.93 -22.56 -7.79
N VAL A 891 -59.11 -23.85 -8.09
CA VAL A 891 -60.00 -24.72 -7.32
C VAL A 891 -59.24 -25.19 -6.09
N PHE A 892 -59.52 -24.58 -4.93
CA PHE A 892 -59.40 -25.24 -3.63
C PHE A 892 -60.72 -25.03 -2.88
N GLY A 893 -61.59 -26.03 -2.97
CA GLY A 893 -62.75 -26.15 -2.10
C GLY A 893 -62.29 -26.59 -0.71
N LYS A 894 -62.23 -25.65 0.23
CA LYS A 894 -62.44 -25.88 1.67
C LYS A 894 -63.44 -24.83 2.19
N PRO A 895 -64.20 -25.12 3.26
CA PRO A 895 -65.37 -24.33 3.64
C PRO A 895 -65.01 -22.88 4.00
N ASN A 896 -65.88 -21.96 3.61
CA ASN A 896 -65.77 -20.48 3.71
C ASN A 896 -65.58 -19.88 5.13
N ASP A 897 -65.34 -20.67 6.17
CA ASP A 897 -65.19 -20.15 7.55
C ASP A 897 -63.74 -19.75 7.89
N ASP A 898 -62.72 -20.46 7.39
CA ASP A 898 -61.31 -20.21 7.76
C ASP A 898 -60.74 -18.93 7.10
N ALA A 899 -61.15 -18.60 5.87
CA ALA A 899 -60.64 -17.41 5.16
C ALA A 899 -61.08 -16.08 5.78
N SER A 900 -62.28 -16.04 6.39
CA SER A 900 -62.78 -14.88 7.13
C SER A 900 -62.04 -14.69 8.46
N ASP A 901 -61.58 -15.78 9.09
CA ASP A 901 -60.78 -15.73 10.31
C ASP A 901 -59.34 -15.25 10.05
N TYR A 902 -58.72 -15.70 8.95
CA TYR A 902 -57.40 -15.21 8.51
C TYR A 902 -57.37 -13.70 8.26
N GLN A 903 -58.37 -13.15 7.54
CA GLN A 903 -58.45 -11.70 7.30
C GLN A 903 -58.69 -10.89 8.58
N LYS A 904 -59.41 -11.44 9.57
CA LYS A 904 -59.62 -10.79 10.87
C LYS A 904 -58.36 -10.82 11.72
N GLN A 905 -57.66 -11.95 11.75
CA GLN A 905 -56.37 -12.12 12.45
C GLN A 905 -55.32 -11.16 11.88
N LEU A 906 -55.23 -11.05 10.55
CA LEU A 906 -54.31 -10.14 9.88
C LEU A 906 -54.62 -8.66 10.18
N LYS A 907 -55.90 -8.26 10.13
CA LYS A 907 -56.32 -6.90 10.50
C LYS A 907 -56.01 -6.55 11.96
N GLN A 908 -56.09 -7.54 12.86
CA GLN A 908 -55.74 -7.37 14.26
C GLN A 908 -54.22 -7.22 14.44
N MET A 909 -53.41 -8.05 13.78
CA MET A 909 -51.94 -7.93 13.80
C MET A 909 -51.45 -6.60 13.23
N ILE A 910 -52.01 -6.13 12.11
CA ILE A 910 -51.68 -4.81 11.54
C ILE A 910 -51.99 -3.69 12.55
N LYS A 911 -53.12 -3.79 13.27
CA LYS A 911 -53.52 -2.82 14.29
C LYS A 911 -52.62 -2.86 15.53
N ASP A 912 -52.11 -4.02 15.90
CA ASP A 912 -51.21 -4.20 17.02
C ASP A 912 -49.79 -3.72 16.68
N LEU A 913 -49.29 -4.01 15.48
CA LEU A 913 -48.04 -3.44 14.93
C LEU A 913 -48.12 -1.90 14.80
N ALA A 914 -49.27 -1.36 14.36
CA ALA A 914 -49.49 0.08 14.30
C ALA A 914 -49.56 0.76 15.69
N LYS A 915 -49.87 0.01 16.77
CA LYS A 915 -49.82 0.51 18.14
C LYS A 915 -48.40 0.51 18.73
N GLU A 916 -47.56 -0.45 18.37
CA GLU A 916 -46.14 -0.46 18.76
C GLU A 916 -45.36 0.71 18.12
N LYS A 917 -45.78 1.14 16.93
CA LYS A 917 -45.23 2.27 16.15
C LYS A 917 -45.22 3.64 16.87
N ALA A 918 -46.00 3.81 17.93
CA ALA A 918 -46.16 5.12 18.61
C ALA A 918 -44.94 5.60 19.43
N LYS A 919 -43.79 4.89 19.43
CA LYS A 919 -42.66 5.23 20.29
C LYS A 919 -41.36 5.70 19.64
N SER A 920 -41.02 5.40 18.39
CA SER A 920 -39.88 6.02 17.68
C SER A 920 -39.56 5.30 16.38
N GLU A 921 -40.00 5.80 15.21
CA GLU A 921 -39.34 5.53 13.92
C GLU A 921 -39.99 6.34 12.77
N THR A 922 -39.18 6.78 11.81
CA THR A 922 -39.60 7.43 10.56
C THR A 922 -40.34 6.45 9.65
N GLU A 923 -41.44 6.87 9.03
CA GLU A 923 -42.24 5.99 8.17
C GLU A 923 -41.47 5.55 6.92
N LEU A 924 -41.41 4.23 6.68
CA LEU A 924 -40.81 3.65 5.47
C LEU A 924 -41.71 3.93 4.25
N PRO A 925 -41.14 4.23 3.07
CA PRO A 925 -41.90 4.37 1.82
C PRO A 925 -42.73 3.11 1.52
N GLN A 926 -43.91 3.27 0.93
CA GLN A 926 -44.73 2.15 0.47
C GLN A 926 -44.15 1.54 -0.80
N MET A 927 -44.33 0.24 -0.96
CA MET A 927 -43.84 -0.54 -2.08
C MET A 927 -44.91 -0.59 -3.18
N SER A 928 -44.55 -0.19 -4.40
CA SER A 928 -45.37 -0.32 -5.62
C SER A 928 -45.49 -1.78 -6.06
N GLN A 929 -46.40 -2.05 -7.00
CA GLN A 929 -46.60 -3.41 -7.52
C GLN A 929 -45.34 -3.97 -8.17
N ARG A 930 -44.58 -3.15 -8.91
CA ARG A 930 -43.33 -3.55 -9.55
C ARG A 930 -42.28 -3.97 -8.52
N GLU A 931 -42.12 -3.16 -7.47
CA GLU A 931 -41.19 -3.41 -6.38
C GLU A 931 -41.56 -4.68 -5.60
N PHE A 932 -42.85 -4.89 -5.34
CA PHE A 932 -43.37 -6.08 -4.68
C PHE A 932 -43.12 -7.37 -5.48
N ILE A 933 -43.29 -7.33 -6.80
CA ILE A 933 -42.94 -8.47 -7.67
C ILE A 933 -41.45 -8.81 -7.55
N GLN A 934 -40.58 -7.80 -7.52
CA GLN A 934 -39.14 -8.02 -7.34
C GLN A 934 -38.81 -8.58 -5.95
N PHE A 935 -39.49 -8.12 -4.90
CA PHE A 935 -39.38 -8.68 -3.55
C PHE A 935 -39.76 -10.17 -3.52
N CYS A 936 -40.89 -10.54 -4.13
CA CYS A 936 -41.30 -11.94 -4.25
C CYS A 936 -40.27 -12.77 -5.05
N LYS A 937 -39.76 -12.27 -6.18
CA LYS A 937 -38.71 -12.95 -6.98
C LYS A 937 -37.46 -13.25 -6.16
N THR A 938 -37.04 -12.31 -5.31
CA THR A 938 -35.91 -12.51 -4.40
C THR A 938 -36.20 -13.62 -3.41
N LEU A 939 -37.37 -13.62 -2.76
CA LEU A 939 -37.77 -14.69 -1.83
C LEU A 939 -37.80 -16.07 -2.51
N TYR A 940 -38.39 -16.16 -3.72
CA TYR A 940 -38.35 -17.39 -4.51
C TYR A 940 -36.92 -17.87 -4.78
N SER A 941 -36.00 -16.96 -5.11
CA SER A 941 -34.61 -17.30 -5.37
C SER A 941 -33.83 -17.68 -4.09
N MET A 942 -34.26 -17.18 -2.92
CA MET A 942 -33.68 -17.53 -1.61
C MET A 942 -34.07 -18.92 -1.13
N PHE A 943 -35.26 -19.40 -1.48
CA PHE A 943 -35.74 -20.73 -1.07
C PHE A 943 -35.21 -21.86 -1.96
N HIS A 944 -34.59 -21.52 -3.09
CA HIS A 944 -34.06 -22.50 -4.01
C HIS A 944 -32.95 -23.32 -3.34
N GLU A 945 -33.00 -24.64 -3.48
CA GLU A 945 -32.11 -25.61 -2.81
C GLU A 945 -32.30 -25.77 -1.29
N ASP A 946 -33.32 -25.15 -0.67
CA ASP A 946 -33.68 -25.40 0.73
C ASP A 946 -34.38 -26.77 0.89
N PRO A 947 -34.11 -27.55 1.96
CA PRO A 947 -34.81 -28.83 2.19
C PRO A 947 -36.33 -28.74 2.25
N GLU A 948 -36.88 -27.58 2.66
CA GLU A 948 -38.31 -27.29 2.78
C GLU A 948 -38.83 -26.43 1.60
N GLU A 949 -38.11 -26.38 0.47
CA GLU A 949 -38.39 -25.54 -0.71
C GLU A 949 -39.87 -25.59 -1.16
N ASN A 950 -40.49 -26.77 -1.20
CA ASN A 950 -41.89 -26.92 -1.61
C ASN A 950 -42.88 -26.23 -0.65
N ASP A 951 -42.65 -26.36 0.65
CA ASP A 951 -43.52 -25.78 1.68
C ASP A 951 -43.34 -24.25 1.73
N LEU A 952 -42.11 -23.77 1.51
CA LEU A 952 -41.81 -22.34 1.39
C LEU A 952 -42.44 -21.71 0.15
N TYR A 953 -42.41 -22.40 -1.01
CA TYR A 953 -43.10 -21.93 -2.22
C TYR A 953 -44.62 -21.90 -2.08
N GLN A 954 -45.21 -22.84 -1.35
CA GLN A 954 -46.64 -22.82 -1.06
C GLN A 954 -46.99 -21.67 -0.11
N ALA A 955 -46.22 -21.47 0.95
CA ALA A 955 -46.41 -20.39 1.91
C ALA A 955 -46.30 -19.01 1.25
N ILE A 956 -45.27 -18.77 0.43
CA ILE A 956 -45.11 -17.48 -0.26
C ILE A 956 -46.21 -17.23 -1.29
N ALA A 957 -46.74 -18.26 -1.96
CA ALA A 957 -47.86 -18.12 -2.87
C ALA A 957 -49.15 -17.69 -2.14
N THR A 958 -49.40 -18.24 -0.94
CA THR A 958 -50.51 -17.84 -0.07
C THR A 958 -50.37 -16.37 0.35
N VAL A 959 -49.20 -15.98 0.85
CA VAL A 959 -48.91 -14.59 1.26
C VAL A 959 -49.04 -13.61 0.09
N THR A 960 -48.50 -13.97 -1.08
CA THR A 960 -48.57 -13.11 -2.29
C THR A 960 -50.02 -12.88 -2.71
N THR A 961 -50.86 -13.93 -2.66
CA THR A 961 -52.29 -13.81 -3.00
C THR A 961 -53.04 -12.92 -2.01
N LEU A 962 -52.77 -13.06 -0.71
CA LEU A 962 -53.35 -12.22 0.34
C LEU A 962 -52.96 -10.75 0.18
N LEU A 963 -51.69 -10.47 -0.09
CA LEU A 963 -51.19 -9.09 -0.24
C LEU A 963 -51.73 -8.41 -1.50
N LEU A 964 -51.85 -9.13 -2.62
CA LEU A 964 -52.48 -8.61 -3.84
C LEU A 964 -53.94 -8.21 -3.58
N GLN A 965 -54.72 -9.06 -2.89
CA GLN A 965 -56.10 -8.77 -2.50
C GLN A 965 -56.20 -7.55 -1.57
N ILE A 966 -55.26 -7.38 -0.64
CA ILE A 966 -55.24 -6.23 0.29
C ILE A 966 -54.92 -4.93 -0.44
N GLY A 967 -53.94 -4.93 -1.35
CA GLY A 967 -53.61 -3.74 -2.14
C GLY A 967 -54.72 -3.35 -3.14
N GLU A 968 -55.43 -4.32 -3.72
CA GLU A 968 -56.62 -4.08 -4.55
C GLU A 968 -57.80 -3.46 -3.75
N VAL A 969 -57.93 -3.80 -2.47
CA VAL A 969 -58.93 -3.21 -1.56
C VAL A 969 -58.55 -1.77 -1.19
N GLY A 970 -57.24 -1.48 -1.04
CA GLY A 970 -56.71 -0.13 -0.85
C GLY A 970 -57.01 0.81 -2.02
N GLN A 971 -56.92 0.30 -3.26
CA GLN A 971 -57.31 1.04 -4.47
C GLN A 971 -58.79 1.45 -4.45
N ARG A 972 -59.70 0.56 -4.02
CA ARG A 972 -61.14 0.86 -3.90
C ARG A 972 -61.48 1.84 -2.78
N GLY A 973 -60.62 1.96 -1.76
CA GLY A 973 -60.79 2.92 -0.65
C GLY A 973 -60.40 4.35 -1.02
N SER A 974 -59.51 4.54 -2.00
CA SER A 974 -59.08 5.87 -2.50
C SER A 974 -60.08 6.47 -3.50
N SER A 975 -60.85 5.64 -4.20
CA SER A 975 -61.85 6.06 -5.20
C SER A 975 -63.26 6.35 -4.63
N GLY A 976 -63.41 6.49 -3.32
CA GLY A 976 -64.72 6.52 -2.64
C GLY A 976 -64.89 7.60 -1.57
N SER A 977 -64.46 8.84 -1.82
CA SER A 977 -64.92 9.98 -1.01
C SER A 977 -66.21 10.56 -1.60
N CYS A 978 -67.33 10.12 -1.06
CA CYS A 978 -68.65 10.67 -1.33
C CYS A 978 -68.87 11.90 -0.43
N SER A 979 -69.23 13.03 -1.00
CA SER A 979 -69.92 14.14 -0.33
C SER A 979 -71.03 14.60 -1.28
N PRO A 980 -72.20 15.11 -0.84
CA PRO A 980 -72.55 15.63 0.49
C PRO A 980 -73.93 15.16 1.04
N ASP A 981 -74.21 15.41 2.32
CA ASP A 981 -75.55 15.84 2.72
C ASP A 981 -75.43 17.03 3.67
N SER A 982 -76.18 18.07 3.36
CA SER A 982 -76.19 19.35 4.04
C SER A 982 -77.64 19.70 4.37
N GLY A 983 -77.92 19.84 5.67
CA GLY A 983 -79.18 20.33 6.20
C GLY A 983 -78.96 21.45 7.22
N ALA A 984 -79.41 22.65 6.85
CA ALA A 984 -79.81 23.83 7.66
C ALA A 984 -78.73 24.69 8.39
N GLY A 985 -78.74 26.00 8.07
CA GLY A 985 -77.96 27.10 8.69
C GLY A 985 -78.56 27.65 10.00
N PRO A 986 -78.47 28.97 10.36
CA PRO A 986 -77.99 30.14 9.59
C PRO A 986 -77.05 31.14 10.36
N GLY A 987 -76.53 32.19 9.67
CA GLY A 987 -76.22 33.47 10.34
C GLY A 987 -75.00 34.31 9.87
N ALA A 988 -75.20 35.11 8.81
CA ALA A 988 -74.69 36.48 8.54
C ALA A 988 -73.20 36.89 8.72
N SER A 989 -72.60 37.45 7.64
CA SER A 989 -72.29 38.90 7.54
C SER A 989 -71.75 39.26 6.14
N ALA A 990 -71.84 40.54 5.78
CA ALA A 990 -71.92 41.10 4.41
C ALA A 990 -70.59 41.83 3.96
N PRO A 991 -70.54 42.66 2.89
CA PRO A 991 -69.67 42.49 1.70
C PRO A 991 -68.66 43.66 1.50
N PRO A 992 -67.90 43.82 0.36
CA PRO A 992 -68.39 44.33 -0.96
C PRO A 992 -67.61 43.72 -2.20
N PRO A 993 -67.50 44.30 -3.44
CA PRO A 993 -68.17 43.75 -4.65
C PRO A 993 -67.36 43.63 -6.00
N GLU A 994 -68.03 43.05 -7.04
CA GLU A 994 -68.05 43.31 -8.52
C GLU A 994 -66.87 42.95 -9.49
N ARG A 995 -67.04 42.05 -10.50
CA ARG A 995 -67.52 42.17 -11.94
C ARG A 995 -66.44 42.64 -12.94
N ASP A 996 -66.35 42.32 -14.24
CA ASP A 996 -67.20 41.69 -15.29
C ASP A 996 -66.35 41.32 -16.55
N SER A 997 -66.97 40.61 -17.50
CA SER A 997 -66.47 40.10 -18.81
C SER A 997 -66.94 40.88 -20.05
N VAL A 998 -66.25 40.86 -21.22
CA VAL A 998 -66.78 41.19 -22.58
C VAL A 998 -66.03 40.52 -23.78
N PHE A 999 -66.77 39.74 -24.59
CA PHE A 999 -66.84 39.43 -26.07
C PHE A 999 -65.64 39.38 -27.08
N ALA A 1000 -65.63 38.33 -27.96
CA ALA A 1000 -65.95 38.32 -29.42
C ALA A 1000 -65.10 37.35 -30.32
N ASP A 1001 -65.74 36.67 -31.29
CA ASP A 1001 -65.23 35.71 -32.32
C ASP A 1001 -64.76 36.35 -33.65
N THR A 1002 -63.89 35.67 -34.45
CA THR A 1002 -64.13 35.23 -35.88
C THR A 1002 -62.89 34.65 -36.63
N ASP A 1003 -63.10 33.49 -37.29
CA ASP A 1003 -62.67 32.95 -38.61
C ASP A 1003 -61.19 32.84 -39.10
N THR A 1004 -60.71 31.62 -39.42
CA THR A 1004 -60.58 30.94 -40.77
C THR A 1004 -59.57 29.75 -40.79
N ALA A 1005 -59.91 28.64 -41.47
CA ALA A 1005 -59.11 27.40 -41.73
C ALA A 1005 -58.55 27.40 -43.21
N PRO A 1006 -57.92 26.34 -43.83
CA PRO A 1006 -57.60 24.94 -43.45
C PRO A 1006 -56.13 24.49 -43.80
N ASP A 1007 -55.59 23.31 -43.42
CA ASP A 1007 -55.68 22.05 -44.18
C ASP A 1007 -55.26 20.77 -43.39
N THR A 1008 -56.19 19.82 -43.46
CA THR A 1008 -56.32 18.38 -43.13
C THR A 1008 -55.45 17.46 -44.04
N ALA A 1009 -55.08 16.18 -43.81
CA ALA A 1009 -55.46 15.02 -42.95
C ALA A 1009 -54.38 13.87 -43.13
N PRO A 1010 -54.50 12.59 -42.65
CA PRO A 1010 -55.38 11.95 -41.66
C PRO A 1010 -54.68 11.09 -40.56
N ALA A 1011 -55.47 10.67 -39.56
CA ALA A 1011 -55.15 9.82 -38.40
C ALA A 1011 -55.16 8.28 -38.69
N PRO A 1012 -54.85 7.42 -37.68
CA PRO A 1012 -55.95 6.81 -36.92
C PRO A 1012 -55.75 6.66 -35.40
N ARG A 1013 -56.84 6.94 -34.68
CA ARG A 1013 -57.33 6.45 -33.35
C ARG A 1013 -56.37 5.66 -32.43
N ALA A 1014 -56.09 6.24 -31.26
CA ALA A 1014 -55.73 5.52 -30.04
C ALA A 1014 -56.82 5.71 -28.97
N PHE A 1015 -57.14 4.64 -28.25
CA PHE A 1015 -58.10 4.60 -27.14
C PHE A 1015 -57.57 5.39 -25.92
N PRO A 1016 -58.44 5.95 -25.05
CA PRO A 1016 -58.00 6.65 -23.86
C PRO A 1016 -57.56 5.67 -22.77
N GLN A 1017 -56.33 5.83 -22.28
CA GLN A 1017 -55.78 5.07 -21.16
C GLN A 1017 -56.35 5.67 -19.86
N GLU A 1018 -57.13 4.86 -19.15
CA GLU A 1018 -57.63 5.17 -17.81
C GLU A 1018 -56.45 5.38 -16.85
N ALA A 1019 -56.59 6.34 -15.93
CA ALA A 1019 -55.65 6.53 -14.83
C ALA A 1019 -55.75 5.32 -13.87
N GLU A 1020 -54.82 4.36 -14.00
CA GLU A 1020 -54.61 3.31 -13.01
C GLU A 1020 -54.17 3.96 -11.69
N GLY A 1021 -54.93 3.75 -10.62
CA GLY A 1021 -54.47 4.11 -9.28
C GLY A 1021 -53.33 3.17 -8.88
N ASP A 1022 -52.15 3.72 -8.60
CA ASP A 1022 -50.96 2.93 -8.29
C ASP A 1022 -51.20 2.02 -7.08
N TRP A 1023 -51.18 0.69 -7.30
CA TRP A 1023 -51.23 -0.31 -6.25
C TRP A 1023 -49.99 -0.13 -5.36
N THR A 1024 -50.19 -0.02 -4.04
CA THR A 1024 -49.09 0.05 -3.06
C THR A 1024 -49.36 -0.83 -1.85
N VAL A 1025 -48.28 -1.27 -1.19
CA VAL A 1025 -48.33 -2.08 0.03
C VAL A 1025 -47.32 -1.55 1.05
N SER A 1026 -47.66 -1.54 2.33
CA SER A 1026 -46.74 -1.08 3.39
C SER A 1026 -45.95 -2.24 4.01
N PHE A 1027 -44.82 -1.90 4.66
CA PHE A 1027 -44.00 -2.86 5.41
C PHE A 1027 -44.83 -3.67 6.42
N GLU A 1028 -45.72 -3.02 7.16
CA GLU A 1028 -46.55 -3.68 8.19
C GLU A 1028 -47.52 -4.70 7.57
N HIS A 1029 -48.05 -4.43 6.37
CA HIS A 1029 -48.87 -5.39 5.65
C HIS A 1029 -48.05 -6.62 5.24
N ILE A 1030 -46.86 -6.41 4.65
CA ILE A 1030 -45.97 -7.50 4.25
C ILE A 1030 -45.56 -8.34 5.47
N LEU A 1031 -45.09 -7.69 6.54
CA LEU A 1031 -44.65 -8.37 7.74
C LEU A 1031 -45.77 -9.17 8.38
N ALA A 1032 -46.96 -8.57 8.56
CA ALA A 1032 -48.09 -9.25 9.15
C ALA A 1032 -48.55 -10.45 8.33
N SER A 1033 -48.50 -10.38 7.00
CA SER A 1033 -48.82 -11.52 6.12
C SER A 1033 -47.74 -12.61 6.13
N LEU A 1034 -46.45 -12.26 6.21
CA LEU A 1034 -45.40 -13.28 6.33
C LEU A 1034 -45.47 -14.02 7.67
N LEU A 1035 -45.84 -13.34 8.76
CA LEU A 1035 -46.00 -13.91 10.09
C LEU A 1035 -47.17 -14.89 10.22
N THR A 1036 -48.12 -14.91 9.27
CA THR A 1036 -49.22 -15.90 9.31
C THR A 1036 -48.80 -17.29 8.84
N GLU A 1037 -47.66 -17.42 8.15
CA GLU A 1037 -47.19 -18.68 7.59
C GLU A 1037 -45.99 -19.22 8.38
N GLN A 1038 -46.21 -20.33 9.11
CA GLN A 1038 -45.19 -20.89 10.00
C GLN A 1038 -43.92 -21.35 9.27
N SER A 1039 -44.03 -21.83 8.03
CA SER A 1039 -42.84 -22.25 7.24
C SER A 1039 -41.90 -21.08 6.95
N LEU A 1040 -42.45 -19.88 6.67
CA LEU A 1040 -41.66 -18.66 6.45
C LEU A 1040 -41.05 -18.15 7.76
N VAL A 1041 -41.79 -18.20 8.86
CA VAL A 1041 -41.26 -17.88 10.20
C VAL A 1041 -40.08 -18.80 10.55
N ASN A 1042 -40.25 -20.11 10.37
CA ASN A 1042 -39.20 -21.09 10.64
C ASN A 1042 -37.95 -20.84 9.78
N PHE A 1043 -38.10 -20.44 8.52
CA PHE A 1043 -36.98 -20.13 7.64
C PHE A 1043 -36.16 -18.92 8.12
N PHE A 1044 -36.83 -17.80 8.46
CA PHE A 1044 -36.13 -16.57 8.87
C PHE A 1044 -35.58 -16.62 10.31
N GLU A 1045 -36.21 -17.39 11.20
CA GLU A 1045 -35.75 -17.60 12.59
C GLU A 1045 -34.73 -18.75 12.73
N LYS A 1046 -34.46 -19.49 11.65
CA LYS A 1046 -33.48 -20.58 11.67
C LYS A 1046 -32.09 -20.04 12.03
N PRO A 1047 -31.41 -20.62 13.04
CA PRO A 1047 -30.05 -20.21 13.36
C PRO A 1047 -29.09 -20.60 12.22
N LEU A 1048 -28.25 -19.65 11.82
CA LEU A 1048 -27.30 -19.80 10.74
C LEU A 1048 -25.87 -19.88 11.29
N ASP A 1049 -25.07 -20.82 10.78
CA ASP A 1049 -23.66 -20.95 11.16
C ASP A 1049 -22.77 -20.09 10.27
N VAL A 1050 -22.22 -19.02 10.84
CA VAL A 1050 -21.27 -18.13 10.14
C VAL A 1050 -19.88 -18.75 10.00
N LYS A 1051 -19.49 -19.62 10.93
CA LYS A 1051 -18.11 -20.13 11.02
C LYS A 1051 -17.69 -20.93 9.81
N SER A 1052 -18.55 -21.85 9.35
CA SER A 1052 -18.32 -22.64 8.14
C SER A 1052 -18.18 -21.76 6.88
N LYS A 1053 -18.95 -20.67 6.79
CA LYS A 1053 -18.85 -19.69 5.69
C LYS A 1053 -17.52 -18.91 5.75
N LEU A 1054 -17.07 -18.49 6.93
CA LEU A 1054 -15.77 -17.82 7.11
C LEU A 1054 -14.59 -18.74 6.76
N GLU A 1055 -14.62 -20.01 7.22
CA GLU A 1055 -13.60 -21.01 6.87
C GLU A 1055 -13.52 -21.25 5.36
N ASN A 1056 -14.68 -21.36 4.70
CA ASN A 1056 -14.77 -21.52 3.25
C ASN A 1056 -14.25 -20.28 2.50
N ALA A 1057 -14.64 -19.08 2.94
CA ALA A 1057 -14.21 -17.81 2.37
C ALA A 1057 -12.68 -17.65 2.42
N LYS A 1058 -12.04 -18.02 3.53
CA LYS A 1058 -10.57 -17.97 3.68
C LYS A 1058 -9.83 -18.81 2.63
N VAL A 1059 -10.41 -19.93 2.20
CA VAL A 1059 -9.79 -20.81 1.20
C VAL A 1059 -10.03 -20.29 -0.21
N ASN A 1060 -11.22 -19.76 -0.49
CA ASN A 1060 -11.67 -19.46 -1.85
C ASN A 1060 -11.54 -17.99 -2.28
N GLN A 1061 -11.26 -17.06 -1.38
CA GLN A 1061 -11.14 -15.63 -1.72
C GLN A 1061 -10.11 -15.36 -2.83
N TYR A 1062 -8.94 -16.00 -2.75
CA TYR A 1062 -7.90 -15.88 -3.77
C TYR A 1062 -8.32 -16.49 -5.12
N SER A 1063 -8.93 -17.68 -5.12
CA SER A 1063 -9.30 -18.38 -6.35
C SER A 1063 -10.44 -17.69 -7.10
N LEU A 1064 -11.41 -17.11 -6.37
CA LEU A 1064 -12.49 -16.32 -6.94
C LEU A 1064 -11.91 -15.12 -7.71
N ARG A 1065 -10.97 -14.42 -7.09
CA ARG A 1065 -10.33 -13.22 -7.67
C ARG A 1065 -9.49 -13.54 -8.91
N THR A 1066 -8.69 -14.60 -8.86
CA THR A 1066 -7.85 -14.97 -10.02
C THR A 1066 -8.69 -15.47 -11.19
N SER A 1067 -9.77 -16.20 -10.92
CA SER A 1067 -10.68 -16.69 -11.97
C SER A 1067 -11.38 -15.55 -12.70
N GLU A 1068 -11.88 -14.53 -11.98
CA GLU A 1068 -12.48 -13.34 -12.60
C GLU A 1068 -11.49 -12.54 -13.47
N MET A 1069 -10.27 -12.31 -13.00
CA MET A 1069 -9.29 -11.55 -13.78
C MET A 1069 -8.89 -12.29 -15.06
N ASN A 1070 -8.86 -13.61 -15.01
CA ASN A 1070 -8.60 -14.46 -16.17
C ASN A 1070 -9.83 -14.52 -17.11
N SER A 1071 -11.06 -14.46 -16.60
CA SER A 1071 -12.27 -14.42 -17.42
C SER A 1071 -12.51 -13.05 -18.06
N GLN A 1072 -12.13 -11.94 -17.41
CA GLN A 1072 -12.22 -10.60 -18.01
C GLN A 1072 -11.34 -10.39 -19.25
N LEU A 1073 -10.39 -11.29 -19.51
CA LEU A 1073 -9.58 -11.33 -20.73
C LEU A 1073 -10.25 -12.11 -21.89
N LEU A 1074 -11.39 -12.75 -21.64
CA LEU A 1074 -12.24 -13.45 -22.60
C LEU A 1074 -13.64 -12.83 -22.58
N PRO A 1075 -14.02 -11.94 -23.52
CA PRO A 1075 -15.37 -11.41 -23.57
C PRO A 1075 -16.37 -12.56 -23.74
N GLU A 1076 -17.34 -12.66 -22.84
CA GLU A 1076 -18.46 -13.60 -22.96
C GLU A 1076 -19.25 -13.28 -24.23
N LEU A 1077 -19.17 -14.16 -25.21
CA LEU A 1077 -20.08 -14.19 -26.35
C LEU A 1077 -21.46 -14.65 -25.85
N GLN A 1078 -22.35 -13.71 -25.49
CA GLN A 1078 -23.77 -14.01 -25.43
C GLN A 1078 -24.31 -14.20 -26.86
N PRO A 1079 -25.07 -15.27 -27.16
CA PRO A 1079 -25.72 -15.41 -28.45
C PRO A 1079 -26.97 -14.53 -28.48
N ASP A 1080 -26.95 -13.46 -29.27
CA ASP A 1080 -28.15 -12.70 -29.62
C ASP A 1080 -29.15 -13.61 -30.35
N SER A 1081 -30.13 -14.10 -29.61
CA SER A 1081 -31.29 -14.81 -30.15
C SER A 1081 -32.46 -13.84 -30.33
N ASP A 1082 -32.32 -12.86 -31.22
CA ASP A 1082 -33.46 -12.08 -31.71
C ASP A 1082 -33.15 -11.57 -33.11
N LEU A 1083 -33.48 -12.39 -34.12
CA LEU A 1083 -33.72 -11.99 -35.51
C LEU A 1083 -34.36 -13.17 -36.28
N VAL A 1084 -35.61 -13.50 -35.90
CA VAL A 1084 -36.58 -14.06 -36.85
C VAL A 1084 -37.83 -13.17 -36.75
N GLY A 1085 -37.88 -12.20 -37.67
CA GLY A 1085 -39.02 -11.36 -38.01
C GLY A 1085 -38.85 -10.92 -39.46
#